data_AF-A0A4P5TPV1-F1
#
_entry.id   AF-A0A4P5TPV1-F1
#
_cell.length_a   1.000
_cell.length_b   1.000
_cell.length_c   1.000
_cell.angle_alpha   90.00
_cell.angle_beta   90.00
_cell.angle_gamma   90.00
#
_symmetry.space_group_name_H-M   'P 1'
#
loop_
_entity.id
_entity.type
_entity.pdbx_description
1 polymer ?
#
loop_
_entity_poly.entity_id
_entity_poly.type
_entity_poly.pdbx_seq_one_letter_code
_entity_poly.pdbx_strand_id
1 'polypeptide(L)'
;MMFLLQQKTFAQVNKDNEQQQNALEQLSQNTDATGESYEDVDELANTILLHPINLDRASEDELNQLVEIGVLSDLQLQSLLSYRKTFRTFISVFELQAIPYFDLTTISQLLPYVKVSGDLNAVNASGKELFLQGDYMFLIRVQQNLETVKGFSVIDTATNDTNRYLGSAQKIYARFRYNYGTKISYGITAKKDAGEQLFNTTQPNGFDFYSAHFYIKGNKFLKAIAIGDYTLNFGQGLIMWGGFGVGKSPMVMTVQKGGRTIKPYTSSNEVNFFRGIALTVGIKHLAFSPFFSYKKLDANIAFVDTVSDLIIITSFGGDGYHRTYSELTHKGATKQTTFGGNLNFHKQNFSAEVSAVQNIFDVKDVLQRAYPYNQFSLNSVNMSNASINYNWRLNNMQLFGEVAISNNGGKALLQGLQMSLTPKADFSLVYRNYNKEYIAPFAQAFAESSTANNENGLYAGLTVRPSKILTLDAYSDFFNKKWLDFQVDAPSYGTDFFWQLTYKPTRYISIYVRFRDKSKQVNHGGTETHLDYLIWQRKQNIRFNFNYKVNQLISFQSRVEAVRFKNGTADYSKGILLLQDINFKKSGVPLAVTLRYCNFDTDDYDTRIYAFESDVLYSYSIPSFQGKGMRWYLLLRYTMNKNIDIWARLAQTSYINQTIISSGLDEINSNHKTELKLEMRLRF
;
A
#
# COMPACT_ATOMS: atom_id res chain seq x y z
N MET A 1 32.57 39.48 14.58
CA MET A 1 32.74 38.28 13.74
C MET A 1 31.59 37.34 14.08
N MET A 2 30.48 37.49 13.34
CA MET A 2 29.16 36.94 13.66
C MET A 2 29.03 35.56 13.00
N PHE A 3 29.06 34.49 13.79
CA PHE A 3 28.88 33.12 13.32
C PHE A 3 27.40 32.90 12.94
N LEU A 4 27.11 32.93 11.65
CA LEU A 4 25.84 32.47 11.07
C LEU A 4 25.80 30.94 11.10
N LEU A 5 25.19 30.38 12.14
CA LEU A 5 24.69 29.00 12.15
C LEU A 5 23.54 28.90 11.14
N GLN A 6 23.85 28.47 9.91
CA GLN A 6 22.83 27.97 8.98
C GLN A 6 22.21 26.69 9.56
N GLN A 7 21.16 26.85 10.37
CA GLN A 7 20.21 25.76 10.59
C GLN A 7 19.52 25.48 9.25
N LYS A 8 19.93 24.39 8.61
CA LYS A 8 19.22 23.83 7.46
C LYS A 8 17.81 23.47 7.93
N THR A 9 16.85 24.30 7.61
CA THR A 9 15.43 23.94 7.63
C THR A 9 15.25 22.81 6.61
N PHE A 10 15.21 21.56 7.09
CA PHE A 10 14.73 20.44 6.31
C PHE A 10 13.21 20.56 6.18
N ALA A 11 12.78 21.52 5.35
CA ALA A 11 11.41 21.61 4.90
C ALA A 11 11.12 20.38 4.04
N GLN A 12 10.15 19.56 4.46
CA GLN A 12 9.67 18.35 3.80
C GLN A 12 9.79 18.50 2.28
N VAL A 13 10.77 17.81 1.72
CA VAL A 13 10.91 17.65 0.27
C VAL A 13 9.85 16.62 -0.07
N ASN A 14 8.69 17.05 -0.56
CA ASN A 14 7.82 16.19 -1.38
C ASN A 14 8.61 15.82 -2.63
N LYS A 15 9.61 14.95 -2.47
CA LYS A 15 10.02 14.03 -3.51
C LYS A 15 9.21 12.79 -3.21
N ASP A 16 7.91 12.90 -3.39
CA ASP A 16 7.06 11.73 -3.49
C ASP A 16 7.71 10.91 -4.62
N ASN A 17 8.13 9.69 -4.28
CA ASN A 17 8.85 8.87 -5.22
C ASN A 17 7.86 8.53 -6.35
N GLU A 18 8.06 9.15 -7.51
CA GLU A 18 7.20 8.96 -8.68
C GLU A 18 6.99 7.47 -9.02
N GLN A 19 7.99 6.62 -8.75
CA GLN A 19 7.85 5.18 -8.91
C GLN A 19 6.83 4.56 -7.95
N GLN A 20 6.78 5.02 -6.70
CA GLN A 20 5.81 4.56 -5.70
C GLN A 20 4.40 5.04 -6.02
N GLN A 21 4.23 6.30 -6.42
CA GLN A 21 2.94 6.82 -6.88
C GLN A 21 2.41 6.00 -8.06
N ASN A 22 3.28 5.70 -9.03
CA ASN A 22 2.90 4.85 -10.16
C ASN A 22 2.61 3.41 -9.75
N ALA A 23 3.31 2.85 -8.75
CA ALA A 23 3.01 1.54 -8.20
C ALA A 23 1.64 1.52 -7.50
N LEU A 24 1.30 2.57 -6.75
CA LEU A 24 -0.01 2.74 -6.13
C LEU A 24 -1.13 2.85 -7.16
N GLU A 25 -0.95 3.66 -8.21
CA GLU A 25 -1.92 3.74 -9.32
C GLU A 25 -2.12 2.36 -9.96
N GLN A 26 -1.05 1.60 -10.19
CA GLN A 26 -1.13 0.28 -10.80
C GLN A 26 -1.77 -0.76 -9.86
N LEU A 27 -1.52 -0.67 -8.56
CA LEU A 27 -2.20 -1.49 -7.57
C LEU A 27 -3.70 -1.18 -7.57
N SER A 28 -4.11 0.10 -7.47
CA SER A 28 -5.53 0.49 -7.56
C SER A 28 -6.21 0.02 -8.85
N GLN A 29 -5.49 -0.03 -9.97
CA GLN A 29 -5.98 -0.60 -11.23
C GLN A 29 -6.10 -2.13 -11.22
N ASN A 30 -5.31 -2.84 -10.42
CA ASN A 30 -5.28 -4.30 -10.40
C ASN A 30 -6.25 -4.88 -9.36
N THR A 31 -6.39 -4.27 -8.19
CA THR A 31 -7.19 -4.83 -7.10
C THR A 31 -8.66 -4.44 -7.14
N ASP A 32 -9.07 -3.38 -7.86
CA ASP A 32 -10.41 -2.76 -7.81
C ASP A 32 -10.93 -2.42 -6.39
N ALA A 33 -10.21 -2.80 -5.34
CA ALA A 33 -10.50 -2.70 -3.93
C ALA A 33 -9.53 -1.71 -3.27
N THR A 34 -10.11 -0.72 -2.61
CA THR A 34 -9.44 0.32 -1.83
C THR A 34 -9.05 -0.23 -0.46
N GLY A 35 -8.05 -1.12 -0.39
CA GLY A 35 -7.73 -1.85 0.84
C GLY A 35 -6.28 -1.82 1.30
N GLU A 36 -5.35 -1.29 0.50
CA GLU A 36 -3.93 -1.21 0.91
C GLU A 36 -3.55 0.21 1.30
N SER A 37 -3.07 0.37 2.53
CA SER A 37 -2.62 1.66 3.06
C SER A 37 -1.12 1.83 2.83
N TYR A 38 -0.75 2.88 2.11
CA TYR A 38 0.63 3.34 1.96
C TYR A 38 1.06 4.26 3.13
N GLU A 39 0.16 4.51 4.09
CA GLU A 39 0.40 5.44 5.21
C GLU A 39 1.63 5.03 6.02
N ASP A 40 1.75 3.74 6.36
CA ASP A 40 2.85 3.21 7.18
C ASP A 40 4.23 3.42 6.51
N VAL A 41 4.29 3.31 5.18
CA VAL A 41 5.55 3.43 4.42
C VAL A 41 5.98 4.88 4.27
N ASP A 42 5.05 5.78 3.93
CA ASP A 42 5.33 7.22 3.90
C ASP A 42 5.68 7.75 5.29
N GLU A 43 5.03 7.24 6.33
CA GLU A 43 5.31 7.59 7.70
C GLU A 43 6.73 7.14 8.11
N LEU A 44 7.13 5.92 7.78
CA LEU A 44 8.51 5.46 7.97
C LEU A 44 9.52 6.32 7.20
N ALA A 45 9.23 6.65 5.94
CA ALA A 45 10.08 7.50 5.12
C ALA A 45 10.27 8.88 5.75
N ASN A 46 9.17 9.50 6.24
CA ASN A 46 9.22 10.78 6.94
C ASN A 46 10.02 10.70 8.25
N THR A 47 9.88 9.62 9.03
CA THR A 47 10.71 9.41 10.24
C THR A 47 12.20 9.34 9.89
N ILE A 48 12.59 8.62 8.84
CA ILE A 48 13.99 8.49 8.43
C ILE A 48 14.53 9.80 7.85
N LEU A 49 13.72 10.60 7.14
CA LEU A 49 14.14 11.92 6.66
C LEU A 49 14.48 12.89 7.80
N LEU A 50 13.75 12.79 8.92
CA LEU A 50 14.03 13.60 10.12
C LEU A 50 15.24 13.05 10.90
N HIS A 51 15.40 11.72 10.91
CA HIS A 51 16.49 11.03 11.59
C HIS A 51 17.24 10.08 10.63
N PRO A 52 18.11 10.61 9.74
CA PRO A 52 18.79 9.80 8.74
C PRO A 52 19.60 8.64 9.35
N ILE A 53 19.53 7.48 8.71
CA ILE A 53 20.19 6.25 9.14
C ILE A 53 21.71 6.41 9.01
N ASN A 54 22.46 6.15 10.09
CA ASN A 54 23.91 6.19 10.05
C ASN A 54 24.46 4.87 9.46
N LEU A 55 25.05 4.93 8.26
CA LEU A 55 25.53 3.75 7.53
C LEU A 55 26.58 2.93 8.28
N ASP A 56 27.42 3.57 9.09
CA ASP A 56 28.51 2.92 9.81
C ASP A 56 28.00 2.09 10.99
N ARG A 57 26.97 2.59 11.68
CA ARG A 57 26.48 2.03 12.94
C ARG A 57 25.16 1.26 12.81
N ALA A 58 24.45 1.45 11.69
CA ALA A 58 23.11 0.92 11.52
C ALA A 58 23.06 -0.60 11.64
N SER A 59 22.07 -1.15 12.34
CA SER A 59 21.86 -2.60 12.27
C SER A 59 21.35 -2.99 10.88
N GLU A 60 21.48 -4.27 10.51
CA GLU A 60 20.88 -4.80 9.28
C GLU A 60 19.37 -4.50 9.22
N ASP A 61 18.66 -4.66 10.35
CA ASP A 61 17.24 -4.30 10.46
C ASP A 61 16.93 -2.79 10.22
N GLU A 62 17.89 -1.87 10.42
CA GLU A 62 17.68 -0.43 10.11
C GLU A 62 17.89 -0.18 8.64
N LEU A 63 18.91 -0.78 8.06
CA LEU A 63 19.16 -0.67 6.63
C LEU A 63 18.05 -1.34 5.81
N ASN A 64 17.40 -2.39 6.34
CA ASN A 64 16.18 -2.99 5.78
C ASN A 64 15.01 -2.00 5.65
N GLN A 65 14.98 -0.92 6.45
CA GLN A 65 13.95 0.11 6.29
C GLN A 65 14.08 0.84 4.96
N LEU A 66 15.28 0.91 4.37
CA LEU A 66 15.51 1.50 3.04
C LEU A 66 14.91 0.66 1.91
N VAL A 67 14.82 -0.66 2.11
CA VAL A 67 14.09 -1.57 1.22
C VAL A 67 12.59 -1.41 1.42
N GLU A 68 12.15 -1.31 2.68
CA GLU A 68 10.74 -1.11 3.04
C GLU A 68 10.15 0.17 2.42
N ILE A 69 10.91 1.27 2.41
CA ILE A 69 10.50 2.52 1.75
C ILE A 69 10.84 2.57 0.25
N GLY A 70 11.19 1.43 -0.38
CA GLY A 70 11.44 1.32 -1.81
C GLY A 70 12.60 2.15 -2.36
N VAL A 71 13.55 2.56 -1.51
CA VAL A 71 14.74 3.34 -1.91
C VAL A 71 15.85 2.42 -2.40
N LEU A 72 15.99 1.24 -1.80
CA LEU A 72 16.94 0.21 -2.21
C LEU A 72 16.21 -1.09 -2.57
N SER A 73 16.75 -1.86 -3.51
CA SER A 73 16.41 -3.28 -3.64
C SER A 73 17.17 -4.13 -2.61
N ASP A 74 16.70 -5.35 -2.35
CA ASP A 74 17.42 -6.32 -1.51
C ASP A 74 18.86 -6.55 -2.00
N LEU A 75 19.07 -6.64 -3.32
CA LEU A 75 20.40 -6.78 -3.91
C LEU A 75 21.32 -5.59 -3.60
N GLN A 76 20.77 -4.37 -3.63
CA GLN A 76 21.51 -3.16 -3.30
C GLN A 76 21.84 -3.10 -1.81
N LEU A 77 20.87 -3.40 -0.95
CA LEU A 77 21.09 -3.48 0.50
C LEU A 77 22.19 -4.48 0.86
N GLN A 78 22.18 -5.68 0.27
CA GLN A 78 23.19 -6.70 0.52
C GLN A 78 24.58 -6.29 0.01
N SER A 79 24.65 -5.53 -1.08
CA SER A 79 25.89 -4.98 -1.60
C SER A 79 26.45 -3.90 -0.67
N LEU A 80 25.59 -3.05 -0.10
CA LEU A 80 25.93 -2.10 0.96
C LEU A 80 26.48 -2.80 2.21
N LEU A 81 25.81 -3.85 2.69
CA LEU A 81 26.25 -4.65 3.84
C LEU A 81 27.59 -5.34 3.58
N SER A 82 27.78 -5.89 2.37
CA SER A 82 29.04 -6.51 1.94
C SER A 82 30.19 -5.49 1.90
N TYR A 83 29.96 -4.32 1.32
CA TYR A 83 30.94 -3.22 1.28
C TYR A 83 31.36 -2.82 2.70
N ARG A 84 30.37 -2.62 3.59
CA ARG A 84 30.62 -2.28 5.00
C ARG A 84 31.42 -3.35 5.73
N LYS A 85 31.19 -4.64 5.44
CA LYS A 85 31.95 -5.74 6.05
C LYS A 85 33.42 -5.72 5.64
N THR A 86 33.71 -5.35 4.39
CA THR A 86 35.07 -5.31 3.83
C THR A 86 35.84 -4.07 4.26
N PHE A 87 35.23 -2.88 4.16
CA PHE A 87 35.90 -1.58 4.35
C PHE A 87 35.60 -0.92 5.70
N ARG A 88 34.70 -1.49 6.50
CA ARG A 88 34.24 -0.99 7.82
C ARG A 88 33.48 0.33 7.72
N THR A 89 34.11 1.43 8.09
CA THR A 89 33.49 2.76 8.19
C THR A 89 33.66 3.51 6.89
N PHE A 90 32.60 4.16 6.44
CA PHE A 90 32.63 5.07 5.32
C PHE A 90 33.32 6.37 5.75
N ILE A 91 34.32 6.81 4.98
CA ILE A 91 35.00 8.11 5.18
C ILE A 91 34.09 9.24 4.72
N SER A 92 33.33 9.01 3.64
CA SER A 92 32.44 10.00 3.05
C SER A 92 31.21 9.36 2.41
N VAL A 93 30.11 10.12 2.31
CA VAL A 93 28.89 9.66 1.62
C VAL A 93 29.18 9.38 0.13
N PHE A 94 30.23 10.00 -0.44
CA PHE A 94 30.60 9.80 -1.83
C PHE A 94 31.12 8.39 -2.14
N GLU A 95 31.53 7.62 -1.14
CA GLU A 95 31.91 6.20 -1.29
C GLU A 95 30.73 5.32 -1.71
N LEU A 96 29.48 5.80 -1.59
CA LEU A 96 28.32 5.08 -2.15
C LEU A 96 28.47 4.78 -3.65
N GLN A 97 29.29 5.56 -4.39
CA GLN A 97 29.62 5.30 -5.80
C GLN A 97 30.51 4.07 -6.01
N ALA A 98 31.21 3.59 -4.98
CA ALA A 98 32.06 2.41 -5.04
C ALA A 98 31.29 1.11 -4.74
N ILE A 99 30.04 1.21 -4.26
CA ILE A 99 29.20 0.06 -3.96
C ILE A 99 28.64 -0.52 -5.27
N PRO A 100 28.81 -1.83 -5.53
CA PRO A 100 28.19 -2.47 -6.68
C PRO A 100 26.68 -2.24 -6.73
N TYR A 101 26.14 -2.07 -7.94
CA TYR A 101 24.70 -1.86 -8.22
C TYR A 101 24.13 -0.50 -7.75
N PHE A 102 24.97 0.43 -7.31
CA PHE A 102 24.56 1.79 -6.96
C PHE A 102 24.80 2.71 -8.17
N ASP A 103 23.73 3.10 -8.85
CA ASP A 103 23.81 4.14 -9.87
C ASP A 103 23.57 5.53 -9.26
N LEU A 104 23.88 6.58 -10.03
CA LEU A 104 23.70 7.96 -9.56
C LEU A 104 22.23 8.28 -9.20
N THR A 105 21.27 7.60 -9.81
CA THR A 105 19.85 7.79 -9.50
C THR A 105 19.54 7.21 -8.13
N THR A 106 19.90 5.95 -7.88
CA THR A 106 19.78 5.27 -6.58
C THR A 106 20.49 6.07 -5.49
N ILE A 107 21.73 6.51 -5.73
CA ILE A 107 22.46 7.33 -4.75
C ILE A 107 21.69 8.62 -4.45
N SER A 108 21.22 9.33 -5.47
CA SER A 108 20.46 10.57 -5.28
C SER A 108 19.14 10.40 -4.51
N GLN A 109 18.51 9.22 -4.62
CA GLN A 109 17.32 8.83 -3.86
C GLN A 109 17.68 8.43 -2.43
N LEU A 110 18.84 7.80 -2.22
CA LEU A 110 19.33 7.33 -0.92
C LEU A 110 19.82 8.46 0.00
N LEU A 111 20.53 9.45 -0.56
CA LEU A 111 21.19 10.53 0.19
C LEU A 111 20.35 11.22 1.28
N PRO A 112 19.04 11.51 1.08
CA PRO A 112 18.21 12.14 2.11
C PRO A 112 17.97 11.25 3.35
N TYR A 113 18.07 9.94 3.20
CA TYR A 113 17.71 8.96 4.22
C TYR A 113 18.91 8.44 5.01
N VAL A 114 20.13 8.81 4.62
CA VAL A 114 21.36 8.26 5.19
C VAL A 114 22.36 9.33 5.58
N LYS A 115 23.23 9.00 6.53
CA LYS A 115 24.38 9.80 6.93
C LYS A 115 25.58 8.90 7.23
N VAL A 116 26.75 9.52 7.27
CA VAL A 116 28.01 8.90 7.70
C VAL A 116 28.49 9.55 8.98
N SER A 117 29.29 8.83 9.75
CA SER A 117 29.82 9.30 11.03
C SER A 117 30.91 10.36 10.83
N GLY A 118 30.50 11.63 10.82
CA GLY A 118 31.36 12.79 11.14
C GLY A 118 31.05 13.42 12.51
N ASP A 119 29.97 12.99 13.17
CA ASP A 119 29.52 13.50 14.47
C ASP A 119 29.66 12.43 15.55
N LEU A 120 30.45 12.73 16.58
CA LEU A 120 30.77 11.87 17.73
C LEU A 120 29.62 11.71 18.74
N ASN A 121 28.41 12.21 18.46
CA ASN A 121 27.31 12.18 19.41
C ASN A 121 26.37 10.99 19.15
N ALA A 122 26.82 9.78 19.48
CA ALA A 122 25.88 8.77 19.94
C ALA A 122 25.57 9.09 21.40
N VAL A 123 24.51 9.84 21.63
CA VAL A 123 23.99 10.06 22.98
C VAL A 123 23.58 8.69 23.51
N ASN A 124 24.31 8.19 24.51
CA ASN A 124 23.84 7.16 25.42
C ASN A 124 22.70 7.78 26.24
N ALA A 125 21.53 7.93 25.62
CA ALA A 125 20.37 8.51 26.27
C ALA A 125 19.89 7.56 27.38
N SER A 126 19.66 8.11 28.56
CA SER A 126 19.13 7.33 29.69
C SER A 126 17.74 6.77 29.36
N GLY A 127 17.32 5.68 30.02
CA GLY A 127 16.03 5.04 29.74
C GLY A 127 14.84 6.01 29.82
N LYS A 128 14.90 7.05 30.66
CA LYS A 128 13.86 8.09 30.75
C LYS A 128 13.93 9.11 29.61
N GLU A 129 15.13 9.45 29.13
CA GLU A 129 15.32 10.36 27.98
C GLU A 129 14.75 9.75 26.68
N LEU A 130 14.84 8.42 26.52
CA LEU A 130 14.30 7.70 25.37
C LEU A 130 12.77 7.80 25.21
N PHE A 131 12.03 8.03 26.30
CA PHE A 131 10.56 8.15 26.31
C PHE A 131 10.05 9.60 26.37
N LEU A 132 10.93 10.58 26.62
CA LEU A 132 10.54 11.98 26.84
C LEU A 132 11.20 12.99 25.88
N GLN A 133 12.26 12.60 25.16
CA GLN A 133 13.01 13.49 24.25
C GLN A 133 12.87 13.12 22.77
N GLY A 134 11.85 12.33 22.43
CA GLY A 134 11.49 12.05 21.04
C GLY A 134 10.60 13.13 20.43
N ASP A 135 10.29 12.96 19.15
CA ASP A 135 9.39 13.84 18.42
C ASP A 135 7.94 13.51 18.76
N TYR A 136 7.21 14.50 19.25
CA TYR A 136 5.76 14.41 19.43
C TYR A 136 5.07 14.92 18.18
N MET A 137 3.98 14.29 17.76
CA MET A 137 3.14 14.72 16.65
C MET A 137 1.67 14.58 17.00
N PHE A 138 0.93 15.68 16.84
CA PHE A 138 -0.52 15.71 16.86
C PHE A 138 -1.00 16.11 15.47
N LEU A 139 -1.96 15.37 14.93
CA LEU A 139 -2.56 15.67 13.65
C LEU A 139 -4.08 15.58 13.78
N ILE A 140 -4.77 16.59 13.26
CA ILE A 140 -6.21 16.58 13.11
C ILE A 140 -6.56 16.92 11.66
N ARG A 141 -7.46 16.13 11.08
CA ARG A 141 -7.97 16.33 9.73
C ARG A 141 -9.49 16.28 9.75
N VAL A 142 -10.09 17.22 9.04
CA VAL A 142 -11.53 17.26 8.79
C VAL A 142 -11.74 17.28 7.27
N GLN A 143 -12.66 16.44 6.80
CA GLN A 143 -13.01 16.30 5.39
C GLN A 143 -14.52 16.30 5.22
N GLN A 144 -15.02 16.93 4.16
CA GLN A 144 -16.45 16.93 3.83
C GLN A 144 -16.66 17.13 2.32
N ASN A 145 -17.69 16.47 1.77
CA ASN A 145 -18.26 16.82 0.46
C ASN A 145 -19.26 17.98 0.65
N LEU A 146 -19.16 19.02 -0.18
CA LEU A 146 -19.96 20.23 -0.02
C LEU A 146 -21.40 20.05 -0.52
N GLU A 147 -21.59 19.27 -1.58
CA GLU A 147 -22.91 18.91 -2.09
C GLU A 147 -23.59 17.91 -1.15
N THR A 148 -24.90 18.08 -0.97
CA THR A 148 -25.69 17.20 -0.11
C THR A 148 -25.88 15.85 -0.79
N VAL A 149 -25.36 14.79 -0.15
CA VAL A 149 -25.68 13.41 -0.53
C VAL A 149 -27.06 13.02 0.03
N LYS A 150 -27.76 12.12 -0.67
CA LYS A 150 -29.09 11.61 -0.30
C LYS A 150 -29.17 11.14 1.15
N GLY A 151 -28.12 10.50 1.66
CA GLY A 151 -28.07 9.99 3.03
C GLY A 151 -28.14 11.05 4.13
N PHE A 152 -27.85 12.32 3.82
CA PHE A 152 -28.03 13.46 4.74
C PHE A 152 -29.27 14.30 4.43
N SER A 153 -30.05 13.93 3.41
CA SER A 153 -31.28 14.64 3.07
C SER A 153 -32.38 14.33 4.08
N VAL A 154 -33.39 15.20 4.12
CA VAL A 154 -34.63 14.92 4.85
C VAL A 154 -35.28 13.64 4.29
N ILE A 155 -35.90 12.86 5.17
CA ILE A 155 -36.65 11.66 4.79
C ILE A 155 -37.88 12.10 4.01
N ASP A 156 -38.04 11.55 2.80
CA ASP A 156 -39.25 11.76 2.02
C ASP A 156 -40.33 10.78 2.51
N THR A 157 -41.29 11.30 3.28
CA THR A 157 -42.39 10.53 3.86
C THR A 157 -43.38 10.00 2.82
N ALA A 158 -43.31 10.45 1.56
CA ALA A 158 -44.11 9.90 0.46
C ALA A 158 -43.52 8.60 -0.11
N THR A 159 -42.27 8.29 0.21
CA THR A 159 -41.59 7.04 -0.18
C THR A 159 -41.38 6.15 1.05
N ASN A 160 -41.43 4.82 0.88
CA ASN A 160 -41.04 3.87 1.94
C ASN A 160 -39.52 3.84 2.22
N ASP A 161 -38.74 4.80 1.69
CA ASP A 161 -37.28 4.87 1.81
C ASP A 161 -36.86 5.79 2.97
N THR A 162 -36.92 5.24 4.18
CA THR A 162 -36.61 5.95 5.43
C THR A 162 -35.14 5.87 5.85
N ASN A 163 -34.29 5.17 5.11
CA ASN A 163 -32.91 4.93 5.54
C ASN A 163 -32.05 6.18 5.32
N ARG A 164 -31.38 6.67 6.37
CA ARG A 164 -30.50 7.85 6.34
C ARG A 164 -29.30 7.63 7.25
N TYR A 165 -28.26 8.43 7.06
CA TYR A 165 -27.09 8.38 7.94
C TYR A 165 -27.42 8.94 9.32
N LEU A 166 -26.89 8.29 10.36
CA LEU A 166 -27.22 8.57 11.76
C LEU A 166 -26.43 9.76 12.33
N GLY A 167 -25.30 10.10 11.71
CA GLY A 167 -24.39 11.14 12.17
C GLY A 167 -24.08 12.18 11.10
N SER A 168 -23.03 12.97 11.34
CA SER A 168 -22.73 14.16 10.52
C SER A 168 -21.89 13.85 9.28
N ALA A 169 -21.97 14.74 8.28
CA ALA A 169 -21.26 14.62 6.99
C ALA A 169 -19.74 14.81 7.07
N GLN A 170 -19.22 15.28 8.21
CA GLN A 170 -17.78 15.46 8.40
C GLN A 170 -17.12 14.12 8.70
N LYS A 171 -16.08 13.79 7.94
CA LYS A 171 -15.09 12.79 8.28
C LYS A 171 -14.01 13.43 9.14
N ILE A 172 -13.71 12.84 10.29
CA ILE A 172 -12.74 13.37 11.25
C ILE A 172 -11.69 12.31 11.51
N TYR A 173 -10.44 12.73 11.45
CA TYR A 173 -9.29 11.89 11.72
C TYR A 173 -8.36 12.61 12.68
N ALA A 174 -7.98 11.93 13.75
CA ALA A 174 -7.08 12.45 14.77
C ALA A 174 -5.98 11.44 15.05
N ARG A 175 -4.75 11.92 15.18
CA ARG A 175 -3.59 11.10 15.50
C ARG A 175 -2.70 11.79 16.51
N PHE A 176 -2.30 11.04 17.52
CA PHE A 176 -1.19 11.37 18.40
C PHE A 176 -0.09 10.33 18.19
N ARG A 177 1.17 10.78 18.10
CA ARG A 177 2.32 9.89 17.98
C ARG A 177 3.52 10.46 18.71
N TYR A 178 4.33 9.57 19.23
CA TYR A 178 5.68 9.82 19.70
C TYR A 178 6.65 8.91 18.95
N ASN A 179 7.78 9.46 18.52
CA ASN A 179 8.90 8.67 18.00
C ASN A 179 10.22 9.09 18.59
N TYR A 180 11.04 8.11 18.97
CA TYR A 180 12.45 8.34 19.23
C TYR A 180 13.28 7.70 18.12
N GLY A 181 13.54 8.48 17.06
CA GLY A 181 14.12 7.98 15.82
C GLY A 181 13.34 6.76 15.30
N THR A 182 14.04 5.65 15.05
CA THR A 182 13.45 4.37 14.62
C THR A 182 13.35 3.34 15.75
N LYS A 183 13.67 3.74 17.00
CA LYS A 183 13.81 2.83 18.14
C LYS A 183 12.54 2.67 18.96
N ILE A 184 11.83 3.75 19.21
CA ILE A 184 10.58 3.72 19.99
C ILE A 184 9.52 4.44 19.18
N SER A 185 8.33 3.84 19.10
CA SER A 185 7.14 4.43 18.48
C SER A 185 5.93 4.06 19.32
N TYR A 186 5.17 5.04 19.76
CA TYR A 186 3.84 4.79 20.32
C TYR A 186 2.87 5.86 19.86
N GLY A 187 1.60 5.51 19.76
CA GLY A 187 0.60 6.43 19.25
C GLY A 187 -0.81 5.90 19.33
N ILE A 188 -1.74 6.82 19.10
CA ILE A 188 -3.18 6.56 19.07
C ILE A 188 -3.72 7.25 17.82
N THR A 189 -4.48 6.52 17.02
CA THR A 189 -5.24 7.02 15.88
C THR A 189 -6.72 6.82 16.15
N ALA A 190 -7.53 7.85 15.89
CA ALA A 190 -8.97 7.80 15.99
C ALA A 190 -9.59 8.32 14.68
N LYS A 191 -10.62 7.62 14.20
CA LYS A 191 -11.27 7.92 12.92
C LYS A 191 -12.78 7.81 13.05
N LYS A 192 -13.47 8.77 12.43
CA LYS A 192 -14.92 8.85 12.27
C LYS A 192 -15.17 9.10 10.78
N ASP A 193 -15.88 8.19 10.12
CA ASP A 193 -16.31 8.38 8.74
C ASP A 193 -17.56 9.27 8.64
N ALA A 194 -17.81 9.77 7.42
CA ALA A 194 -18.99 10.58 7.14
C ALA A 194 -20.26 9.75 7.34
N GLY A 195 -21.22 10.26 8.11
CA GLY A 195 -22.47 9.57 8.43
C GLY A 195 -22.45 8.80 9.75
N GLU A 196 -21.29 8.59 10.36
CA GLU A 196 -21.18 7.98 11.69
C GLU A 196 -21.43 9.00 12.81
N GLN A 197 -21.97 8.53 13.94
CA GLN A 197 -22.14 9.36 15.12
C GLN A 197 -20.80 9.60 15.84
N LEU A 198 -20.73 10.67 16.63
CA LEU A 198 -19.57 10.99 17.47
C LEU A 198 -20.08 11.42 18.85
N PHE A 199 -19.63 10.73 19.91
CA PHE A 199 -20.07 10.97 21.29
C PHE A 199 -21.60 10.94 21.48
N ASN A 200 -22.27 9.94 20.90
CA ASN A 200 -23.74 9.81 20.94
C ASN A 200 -24.16 8.35 21.19
N THR A 201 -25.47 8.06 21.17
CA THR A 201 -26.05 6.76 21.55
C THR A 201 -25.41 5.54 20.89
N THR A 202 -25.07 5.60 19.59
CA THR A 202 -24.44 4.47 18.89
C THR A 202 -22.92 4.43 19.05
N GLN A 203 -22.30 5.54 19.48
CA GLN A 203 -20.85 5.69 19.70
C GLN A 203 -20.57 6.45 21.00
N PRO A 204 -20.86 5.87 22.18
CA PRO A 204 -20.72 6.57 23.46
C PRO A 204 -19.26 6.88 23.80
N ASN A 205 -18.32 6.10 23.26
CA ASN A 205 -16.88 6.25 23.50
C ASN A 205 -16.19 7.26 22.56
N GLY A 206 -16.94 7.93 21.67
CA GLY A 206 -16.39 8.93 20.76
C GLY A 206 -16.34 8.46 19.32
N PHE A 207 -15.14 8.12 18.84
CA PHE A 207 -14.87 7.73 17.45
C PHE A 207 -15.28 6.28 17.17
N ASP A 208 -15.56 5.97 15.90
CA ASP A 208 -15.93 4.63 15.48
C ASP A 208 -14.75 3.65 15.56
N PHE A 209 -13.59 4.12 15.08
CA PHE A 209 -12.36 3.36 15.01
C PHE A 209 -11.27 3.97 15.89
N TYR A 210 -10.60 3.10 16.66
CA TYR A 210 -9.41 3.41 17.44
C TYR A 210 -8.31 2.39 17.14
N SER A 211 -7.11 2.88 16.86
CA SER A 211 -5.88 2.10 16.78
C SER A 211 -4.85 2.63 17.75
N ALA A 212 -4.22 1.75 18.54
CA ALA A 212 -3.20 2.13 19.49
C ALA A 212 -2.02 1.17 19.42
N HIS A 213 -0.80 1.69 19.29
CA HIS A 213 0.40 0.89 19.18
C HIS A 213 1.48 1.34 20.15
N PHE A 214 2.30 0.39 20.56
CA PHE A 214 3.54 0.61 21.28
C PHE A 214 4.60 -0.33 20.71
N TYR A 215 5.69 0.23 20.23
CA TYR A 215 6.77 -0.51 19.59
C TYR A 215 8.11 -0.08 20.13
N ILE A 216 8.91 -1.05 20.51
CA ILE A 216 10.30 -0.87 20.92
C ILE A 216 11.17 -1.79 20.09
N LYS A 217 12.20 -1.20 19.49
CA LYS A 217 13.35 -1.92 18.98
C LYS A 217 14.40 -2.04 20.08
N GLY A 218 14.76 -3.27 20.42
CA GLY A 218 15.74 -3.54 21.46
C GLY A 218 17.14 -3.83 20.90
N ASN A 219 17.80 -4.80 21.49
CA ASN A 219 19.19 -5.16 21.23
C ASN A 219 19.30 -6.46 20.43
N LYS A 220 20.47 -7.11 20.42
CA LYS A 220 20.69 -8.36 19.68
C LYS A 220 19.86 -9.54 20.19
N PHE A 221 19.54 -9.55 21.49
CA PHE A 221 18.74 -10.60 22.12
C PHE A 221 17.25 -10.32 21.98
N LEU A 222 16.78 -9.17 22.45
CA LEU A 222 15.40 -8.76 22.28
C LEU A 222 15.35 -7.74 21.14
N LYS A 223 15.15 -8.20 19.91
CA LYS A 223 15.27 -7.36 18.71
C LYS A 223 14.10 -6.39 18.57
N ALA A 224 12.88 -6.84 18.84
CA ALA A 224 11.68 -6.04 18.73
C ALA A 224 10.57 -6.50 19.70
N ILE A 225 9.75 -5.56 20.15
CA ILE A 225 8.49 -5.78 20.87
C ILE A 225 7.44 -4.87 20.24
N ALA A 226 6.27 -5.42 19.95
CA ALA A 226 5.07 -4.66 19.61
C ALA A 226 3.92 -5.06 20.55
N ILE A 227 3.23 -4.07 21.10
CA ILE A 227 2.06 -4.22 21.97
C ILE A 227 0.96 -3.30 21.43
N GLY A 228 -0.28 -3.78 21.45
CA GLY A 228 -1.42 -3.10 20.82
C GLY A 228 -1.51 -3.51 19.35
N ASP A 229 -1.58 -2.53 18.45
CA ASP A 229 -1.81 -2.77 17.03
C ASP A 229 -0.49 -2.86 16.25
N TYR A 230 -0.32 -3.94 15.49
CA TYR A 230 0.90 -4.24 14.75
C TYR A 230 0.62 -5.00 13.45
N THR A 231 1.62 -5.08 12.59
CA THR A 231 1.62 -5.90 11.38
C THR A 231 2.79 -6.88 11.36
N LEU A 232 2.62 -7.95 10.58
CA LEU A 232 3.57 -9.05 10.49
C LEU A 232 3.89 -9.36 9.03
N ASN A 233 5.15 -9.58 8.74
CA ASN A 233 5.64 -9.94 7.42
C ASN A 233 6.45 -11.24 7.51
N PHE A 234 5.93 -12.32 6.93
CA PHE A 234 6.59 -13.61 6.86
C PHE A 234 6.89 -14.00 5.41
N GLY A 235 8.08 -14.54 5.20
CA GLY A 235 8.53 -15.12 3.95
C GLY A 235 8.33 -14.21 2.73
N GLN A 236 7.70 -14.76 1.68
CA GLN A 236 7.27 -14.06 0.48
C GLN A 236 5.78 -13.70 0.50
N GLY A 237 5.15 -13.77 1.67
CA GLY A 237 3.75 -13.44 1.87
C GLY A 237 2.77 -14.56 1.49
N LEU A 238 3.20 -15.82 1.35
CA LEU A 238 2.25 -16.93 1.11
C LEU A 238 1.35 -17.19 2.31
N ILE A 239 1.81 -16.93 3.54
CA ILE A 239 0.99 -17.08 4.76
C ILE A 239 0.47 -15.75 5.28
N MET A 240 1.38 -14.79 5.43
CA MET A 240 1.10 -13.55 6.15
C MET A 240 2.00 -12.44 5.65
N TRP A 241 1.37 -11.36 5.22
CA TRP A 241 2.06 -10.11 4.94
C TRP A 241 1.15 -8.94 5.30
N GLY A 242 1.67 -8.01 6.09
CA GLY A 242 0.96 -6.85 6.57
C GLY A 242 1.62 -5.56 6.10
N GLY A 243 0.87 -4.80 5.31
CA GLY A 243 1.29 -3.50 4.79
C GLY A 243 1.43 -3.48 3.28
N PHE A 244 1.98 -2.39 2.75
CA PHE A 244 2.14 -2.18 1.32
C PHE A 244 3.00 -3.28 0.67
N GLY A 245 2.39 -4.04 -0.25
CA GLY A 245 3.07 -5.06 -1.04
C GLY A 245 3.10 -4.66 -2.51
N VAL A 246 4.26 -4.29 -3.03
CA VAL A 246 4.38 -4.00 -4.47
C VAL A 246 4.18 -5.29 -5.26
N GLY A 247 3.03 -5.40 -5.93
CA GLY A 247 2.77 -6.42 -6.94
C GLY A 247 3.36 -6.02 -8.30
N LYS A 248 2.72 -6.46 -9.39
CA LYS A 248 3.11 -6.03 -10.76
C LYS A 248 3.01 -4.52 -10.89
N SER A 249 4.14 -3.85 -11.14
CA SER A 249 4.27 -2.40 -11.20
C SER A 249 5.39 -1.97 -12.16
N PRO A 250 5.61 -0.67 -12.41
CA PRO A 250 6.76 -0.19 -13.17
C PRO A 250 8.11 -0.46 -12.48
N MET A 251 8.09 -0.85 -11.19
CA MET A 251 9.27 -1.30 -10.46
C MET A 251 9.50 -2.78 -10.77
N VAL A 252 9.87 -3.09 -12.02
CA VAL A 252 9.85 -4.46 -12.57
C VAL A 252 10.80 -5.44 -11.88
N MET A 253 11.79 -4.93 -11.14
CA MET A 253 12.75 -5.69 -10.36
C MET A 253 12.32 -5.91 -8.90
N THR A 254 11.30 -5.19 -8.40
CA THR A 254 10.80 -5.30 -7.02
C THR A 254 9.79 -6.45 -6.92
N VAL A 255 10.27 -7.66 -7.18
CA VAL A 255 9.47 -8.90 -7.17
C VAL A 255 9.64 -9.74 -5.91
N GLN A 256 10.72 -9.50 -5.17
CA GLN A 256 10.97 -10.14 -3.89
C GLN A 256 10.29 -9.33 -2.79
N LYS A 257 9.60 -10.01 -1.87
CA LYS A 257 9.12 -9.40 -0.64
C LYS A 257 10.23 -9.42 0.41
N GLY A 258 10.45 -8.28 1.07
CA GLY A 258 11.47 -8.08 2.09
C GLY A 258 11.04 -7.04 3.12
N GLY A 259 11.79 -6.93 4.22
CA GLY A 259 11.54 -5.96 5.28
C GLY A 259 11.50 -6.59 6.68
N ARG A 260 11.07 -5.78 7.67
CA ARG A 260 11.01 -6.19 9.08
C ARG A 260 9.84 -7.14 9.33
N THR A 261 10.09 -8.18 10.14
CA THR A 261 9.08 -9.17 10.54
C THR A 261 7.93 -8.60 11.34
N ILE A 262 8.21 -7.69 12.30
CA ILE A 262 7.21 -7.02 13.14
C ILE A 262 7.30 -5.51 12.91
N LYS A 263 6.15 -4.87 12.71
CA LYS A 263 6.05 -3.42 12.55
C LYS A 263 4.90 -2.86 13.39
N PRO A 264 5.04 -1.64 13.95
CA PRO A 264 3.89 -0.96 14.54
C PRO A 264 2.86 -0.67 13.45
N TYR A 265 1.58 -0.83 13.78
CA TYR A 265 0.51 -0.43 12.87
C TYR A 265 0.21 1.06 13.05
N THR A 266 0.44 1.83 11.99
CA THR A 266 0.30 3.29 12.02
C THR A 266 -0.65 3.80 10.95
N SER A 267 -1.56 2.95 10.46
CA SER A 267 -2.48 3.26 9.38
C SER A 267 -3.92 3.46 9.90
N SER A 268 -4.75 4.12 9.10
CA SER A 268 -6.18 4.35 9.35
C SER A 268 -7.12 3.24 8.86
N ASN A 269 -6.58 2.20 8.20
CA ASN A 269 -7.34 1.05 7.71
C ASN A 269 -7.80 0.14 8.87
N GLU A 270 -9.00 -0.39 8.78
CA GLU A 270 -9.67 -1.10 9.88
C GLU A 270 -9.57 -2.63 9.77
N VAL A 271 -9.06 -3.13 8.64
CA VAL A 271 -9.07 -4.56 8.32
C VAL A 271 -7.71 -5.21 8.55
N ASN A 272 -6.64 -4.62 8.04
CA ASN A 272 -5.34 -5.29 7.82
C ASN A 272 -4.31 -5.07 8.94
N PHE A 273 -4.71 -5.29 10.20
CA PHE A 273 -3.80 -5.26 11.37
C PHE A 273 -4.11 -6.36 12.40
N PHE A 274 -3.16 -6.60 13.29
CA PHE A 274 -3.26 -7.50 14.45
C PHE A 274 -3.29 -6.68 15.74
N ARG A 275 -4.03 -7.15 16.76
CA ARG A 275 -4.18 -6.48 18.06
C ARG A 275 -3.77 -7.43 19.18
N GLY A 276 -2.65 -7.17 19.85
CA GLY A 276 -2.15 -8.01 20.92
C GLY A 276 -0.66 -7.77 21.21
N ILE A 277 0.14 -8.83 21.17
CA ILE A 277 1.58 -8.77 21.42
C ILE A 277 2.37 -9.56 20.38
N ALA A 278 3.50 -9.02 19.94
CA ALA A 278 4.48 -9.70 19.13
C ALA A 278 5.89 -9.37 19.62
N LEU A 279 6.78 -10.36 19.54
CA LEU A 279 8.14 -10.28 20.09
C LEU A 279 9.10 -10.82 19.04
N THR A 280 10.33 -10.32 18.98
CA THR A 280 11.42 -10.97 18.24
C THR A 280 12.61 -11.17 19.16
N VAL A 281 13.00 -12.43 19.35
CA VAL A 281 14.13 -12.83 20.20
C VAL A 281 15.22 -13.47 19.34
N GLY A 282 16.44 -12.93 19.40
CA GLY A 282 17.58 -13.34 18.58
C GLY A 282 18.70 -13.99 19.38
N ILE A 283 19.25 -15.08 18.88
CA ILE A 283 20.48 -15.70 19.39
C ILE A 283 21.39 -16.02 18.20
N LYS A 284 22.51 -15.28 18.09
CA LYS A 284 23.48 -15.42 16.99
C LYS A 284 22.84 -15.35 15.60
N HIS A 285 22.68 -16.49 14.95
CA HIS A 285 22.16 -16.66 13.60
C HIS A 285 20.66 -16.98 13.57
N LEU A 286 20.02 -17.16 14.72
CA LEU A 286 18.60 -17.48 14.84
C LEU A 286 17.84 -16.27 15.39
N ALA A 287 16.63 -16.07 14.89
CA ALA A 287 15.65 -15.15 15.44
C ALA A 287 14.27 -15.81 15.44
N PHE A 288 13.62 -15.84 16.59
CA PHE A 288 12.28 -16.37 16.75
C PHE A 288 11.32 -15.22 17.04
N SER A 289 10.23 -15.13 16.28
CA SER A 289 9.22 -14.10 16.41
C SER A 289 7.84 -14.68 16.69
N PRO A 290 7.48 -14.97 17.96
CA PRO A 290 6.14 -15.37 18.33
C PRO A 290 5.18 -14.17 18.35
N PHE A 291 3.90 -14.42 18.09
CA PHE A 291 2.87 -13.41 18.18
C PHE A 291 1.53 -13.98 18.63
N PHE A 292 0.71 -13.09 19.18
CA PHE A 292 -0.67 -13.35 19.56
C PHE A 292 -1.53 -12.11 19.25
N SER A 293 -2.70 -12.35 18.69
CA SER A 293 -3.67 -11.32 18.32
C SER A 293 -5.08 -11.77 18.66
N TYR A 294 -5.85 -10.84 19.22
CA TYR A 294 -7.27 -10.98 19.47
C TYR A 294 -7.99 -9.69 19.09
N LYS A 295 -8.88 -9.77 18.11
CA LYS A 295 -9.67 -8.61 17.66
C LYS A 295 -11.11 -8.99 17.32
N LYS A 296 -12.00 -8.00 17.33
CA LYS A 296 -13.33 -8.13 16.75
C LYS A 296 -13.26 -7.83 15.25
N LEU A 297 -14.09 -8.47 14.47
CA LEU A 297 -14.23 -8.27 13.04
C LEU A 297 -15.69 -7.99 12.70
N ASP A 298 -15.87 -7.12 11.72
CA ASP A 298 -17.18 -6.86 11.13
C ASP A 298 -17.55 -8.01 10.21
N ALA A 299 -18.79 -8.48 10.29
CA ALA A 299 -19.25 -9.60 9.49
C ALA A 299 -20.76 -9.57 9.29
N ASN A 300 -21.20 -10.04 8.12
CA ASN A 300 -22.60 -10.36 7.88
C ASN A 300 -22.90 -11.70 8.54
N ILE A 301 -23.79 -11.69 9.53
CA ILE A 301 -24.15 -12.86 10.31
C ILE A 301 -25.55 -13.37 9.96
N ALA A 302 -25.73 -14.68 10.02
CA ALA A 302 -27.02 -15.34 10.02
C ALA A 302 -27.15 -16.18 11.31
N PHE A 303 -28.34 -16.23 11.88
CA PHE A 303 -28.63 -17.08 13.03
C PHE A 303 -29.01 -18.48 12.58
N VAL A 304 -28.56 -19.49 13.32
CA VAL A 304 -28.91 -20.90 13.04
C VAL A 304 -30.40 -21.14 13.21
N ASP A 305 -31.01 -20.48 14.19
CA ASP A 305 -32.45 -20.51 14.49
C ASP A 305 -32.81 -19.27 15.34
N THR A 306 -34.08 -18.91 15.38
CA THR A 306 -34.72 -17.87 16.20
C THR A 306 -34.50 -17.99 17.71
N VAL A 307 -34.06 -19.15 18.21
CA VAL A 307 -33.85 -19.42 19.65
C VAL A 307 -32.38 -19.55 20.02
N SER A 308 -31.47 -19.67 19.05
CA SER A 308 -30.05 -19.93 19.30
C SER A 308 -29.19 -18.69 19.04
N ASP A 309 -28.32 -18.36 20.00
CA ASP A 309 -27.30 -17.31 19.85
C ASP A 309 -26.10 -17.73 18.96
N LEU A 310 -26.18 -18.90 18.32
CA LEU A 310 -25.13 -19.38 17.43
C LEU A 310 -25.18 -18.65 16.09
N ILE A 311 -24.08 -17.97 15.77
CA ILE A 311 -23.93 -17.18 14.54
C ILE A 311 -23.14 -17.96 13.47
N ILE A 312 -23.54 -17.74 12.22
CA ILE A 312 -22.87 -18.20 10.99
C ILE A 312 -22.42 -16.96 10.22
N ILE A 313 -21.18 -16.95 9.74
CA ILE A 313 -20.68 -15.88 8.86
C ILE A 313 -21.05 -16.18 7.42
N THR A 314 -21.71 -15.23 6.76
CA THR A 314 -22.04 -15.31 5.32
C THR A 314 -21.05 -14.56 4.45
N SER A 315 -20.48 -13.48 4.98
CA SER A 315 -19.34 -12.76 4.42
C SER A 315 -18.65 -11.94 5.51
N PHE A 316 -17.34 -11.78 5.39
CA PHE A 316 -16.60 -10.81 6.22
C PHE A 316 -16.91 -9.40 5.70
N GLY A 317 -17.11 -8.45 6.62
CA GLY A 317 -17.24 -7.03 6.28
C GLY A 317 -15.91 -6.47 5.77
N GLY A 318 -15.93 -5.31 5.11
CA GLY A 318 -14.71 -4.75 4.54
C GLY A 318 -14.75 -3.29 4.10
N ASP A 319 -15.90 -2.62 4.14
CA ASP A 319 -16.00 -1.18 3.85
C ASP A 319 -15.73 -0.31 5.10
N GLY A 320 -15.87 -0.89 6.31
CA GLY A 320 -15.60 -0.23 7.59
C GLY A 320 -16.62 0.87 7.91
N TYR A 321 -17.81 0.83 7.30
CA TYR A 321 -18.83 1.86 7.49
C TYR A 321 -19.84 1.46 8.56
N HIS A 322 -20.10 2.38 9.50
CA HIS A 322 -21.09 2.21 10.58
C HIS A 322 -22.06 3.39 10.67
N ARG A 323 -22.66 3.75 9.52
CA ARG A 323 -23.43 4.99 9.31
C ARG A 323 -24.94 4.79 9.45
N THR A 324 -25.44 3.56 9.28
CA THR A 324 -26.85 3.17 9.35
C THR A 324 -27.09 2.09 10.41
N TYR A 325 -28.35 1.83 10.79
CA TYR A 325 -28.67 0.77 11.77
C TYR A 325 -28.24 -0.62 11.30
N SER A 326 -28.43 -0.95 10.01
CA SER A 326 -27.99 -2.24 9.47
C SER A 326 -26.47 -2.39 9.51
N GLU A 327 -25.74 -1.34 9.11
CA GLU A 327 -24.28 -1.31 9.18
C GLU A 327 -23.78 -1.51 10.63
N LEU A 328 -24.43 -0.89 11.62
CA LEU A 328 -24.11 -1.08 13.04
C LEU A 328 -24.31 -2.52 13.54
N THR A 329 -25.25 -3.28 12.99
CA THR A 329 -25.44 -4.69 13.39
C THR A 329 -24.31 -5.60 12.94
N HIS A 330 -23.55 -5.20 11.91
CA HIS A 330 -22.41 -5.96 11.42
C HIS A 330 -21.12 -5.65 12.21
N LYS A 331 -21.09 -4.52 12.93
CA LYS A 331 -19.91 -4.04 13.66
C LYS A 331 -19.47 -5.00 14.75
N GLY A 332 -18.25 -5.51 14.64
CA GLY A 332 -17.62 -6.39 15.62
C GLY A 332 -18.43 -7.66 15.90
N ALA A 333 -19.20 -8.14 14.92
CA ALA A 333 -20.12 -9.26 15.04
C ALA A 333 -19.43 -10.59 15.37
N THR A 334 -18.14 -10.74 15.04
CA THR A 334 -17.36 -11.93 15.40
C THR A 334 -16.02 -11.55 16.04
N LYS A 335 -15.39 -12.51 16.74
CA LYS A 335 -14.02 -12.38 17.25
C LYS A 335 -13.09 -13.28 16.47
N GLN A 336 -11.88 -12.78 16.23
CA GLN A 336 -10.81 -13.49 15.57
C GLN A 336 -9.61 -13.59 16.51
N THR A 337 -9.18 -14.83 16.76
CA THR A 337 -7.93 -15.13 17.47
C THR A 337 -6.91 -15.62 16.47
N THR A 338 -5.75 -14.99 16.42
CA THR A 338 -4.63 -15.41 15.58
C THR A 338 -3.37 -15.51 16.40
N PHE A 339 -2.65 -16.61 16.29
CA PHE A 339 -1.36 -16.76 16.94
C PHE A 339 -0.43 -17.63 16.11
N GLY A 340 0.86 -17.52 16.37
CA GLY A 340 1.84 -18.26 15.61
C GLY A 340 3.25 -17.80 15.88
N GLY A 341 4.14 -18.17 14.98
CA GLY A 341 5.52 -17.76 15.09
C GLY A 341 6.32 -17.97 13.82
N ASN A 342 7.45 -17.31 13.82
CA ASN A 342 8.39 -17.29 12.71
C ASN A 342 9.80 -17.55 13.23
N LEU A 343 10.47 -18.59 12.73
CA LEU A 343 11.85 -18.89 13.05
C LEU A 343 12.72 -18.60 11.84
N ASN A 344 13.51 -17.54 11.94
CA ASN A 344 14.42 -17.10 10.91
C ASN A 344 15.87 -17.50 11.26
N PHE A 345 16.56 -18.13 10.31
CA PHE A 345 17.98 -18.43 10.35
C PHE A 345 18.69 -17.57 9.30
N HIS A 346 19.72 -16.83 9.71
CA HIS A 346 20.52 -15.99 8.83
C HIS A 346 22.01 -16.22 9.05
N LYS A 347 22.70 -16.65 7.98
CA LYS A 347 24.15 -16.84 7.96
C LYS A 347 24.74 -16.40 6.62
N GLN A 348 25.43 -15.27 6.65
CA GLN A 348 26.17 -14.71 5.51
C GLN A 348 25.26 -14.44 4.30
N ASN A 349 25.34 -15.28 3.28
CA ASN A 349 24.62 -15.13 2.01
C ASN A 349 23.35 -15.99 1.96
N PHE A 350 23.02 -16.70 3.04
CA PHE A 350 21.88 -17.61 3.09
C PHE A 350 20.99 -17.27 4.29
N SER A 351 19.68 -17.23 4.05
CA SER A 351 18.67 -17.28 5.08
C SER A 351 17.60 -18.31 4.77
N ALA A 352 17.07 -18.90 5.83
CA ALA A 352 15.92 -19.78 5.78
C ALA A 352 14.96 -19.42 6.89
N GLU A 353 13.69 -19.62 6.66
CA GLU A 353 12.64 -19.21 7.58
C GLU A 353 11.53 -20.26 7.61
N VAL A 354 11.04 -20.56 8.81
CA VAL A 354 9.91 -21.46 9.02
C VAL A 354 8.82 -20.70 9.75
N SER A 355 7.63 -20.68 9.18
CA SER A 355 6.47 -19.97 9.73
C SER A 355 5.33 -20.93 10.02
N ALA A 356 4.59 -20.68 11.09
CA ALA A 356 3.33 -21.35 11.36
C ALA A 356 2.33 -20.35 11.97
N VAL A 357 1.10 -20.38 11.48
CA VAL A 357 0.02 -19.48 11.89
C VAL A 357 -1.25 -20.30 12.10
N GLN A 358 -1.93 -20.03 13.22
CA GLN A 358 -3.27 -20.51 13.51
C GLN A 358 -4.23 -19.32 13.54
N ASN A 359 -5.36 -19.46 12.87
CA ASN A 359 -6.46 -18.51 12.88
C ASN A 359 -7.74 -19.22 13.31
N ILE A 360 -8.49 -18.59 14.21
CA ILE A 360 -9.72 -19.13 14.81
C ILE A 360 -10.77 -18.02 14.84
N PHE A 361 -11.95 -18.32 14.30
CA PHE A 361 -13.13 -17.46 14.42
C PHE A 361 -14.04 -17.95 15.56
N ASP A 362 -14.59 -17.04 16.35
CA ASP A 362 -15.54 -17.35 17.43
C ASP A 362 -16.97 -17.44 16.85
N VAL A 363 -17.19 -18.44 15.98
CA VAL A 363 -18.47 -18.70 15.30
C VAL A 363 -18.74 -20.19 15.16
N LYS A 364 -20.01 -20.56 14.95
CA LYS A 364 -20.37 -21.96 14.71
C LYS A 364 -19.86 -22.46 13.36
N ASP A 365 -20.03 -21.64 12.33
CA ASP A 365 -19.67 -22.00 10.96
C ASP A 365 -19.39 -20.76 10.09
N VAL A 366 -18.65 -20.96 9.00
CA VAL A 366 -18.37 -19.96 7.97
C VAL A 366 -18.93 -20.49 6.65
N LEU A 367 -20.12 -20.03 6.29
CA LEU A 367 -20.84 -20.51 5.11
C LEU A 367 -20.96 -19.40 4.08
N GLN A 368 -20.08 -19.44 3.08
CA GLN A 368 -20.25 -18.59 1.91
C GLN A 368 -21.47 -19.03 1.10
N ARG A 369 -22.02 -18.10 0.30
CA ARG A 369 -23.08 -18.43 -0.66
C ARG A 369 -22.62 -19.56 -1.57
N ALA A 370 -23.50 -20.55 -1.78
CA ALA A 370 -23.23 -21.77 -2.51
C ALA A 370 -23.15 -21.54 -4.03
N TYR A 371 -22.12 -20.82 -4.47
CA TYR A 371 -21.74 -20.70 -5.88
C TYR A 371 -20.63 -21.71 -6.22
N PRO A 372 -20.60 -22.26 -7.45
CA PRO A 372 -19.56 -23.21 -7.86
C PRO A 372 -18.12 -22.70 -7.67
N TYR A 373 -17.87 -21.40 -7.91
CA TYR A 373 -16.55 -20.81 -7.70
C TYR A 373 -16.16 -20.69 -6.22
N ASN A 374 -17.12 -20.70 -5.29
CA ASN A 374 -16.86 -20.63 -3.84
C ASN A 374 -16.47 -21.97 -3.20
N GLN A 375 -16.43 -23.07 -3.96
CA GLN A 375 -16.14 -24.40 -3.44
C GLN A 375 -14.81 -24.48 -2.67
N PHE A 376 -13.81 -23.70 -3.08
CA PHE A 376 -12.48 -23.66 -2.46
C PHE A 376 -12.21 -22.33 -1.72
N SER A 377 -13.24 -21.52 -1.52
CA SER A 377 -13.16 -20.32 -0.71
C SER A 377 -13.10 -20.64 0.78
N LEU A 378 -12.76 -19.62 1.57
CA LEU A 378 -12.70 -19.70 3.03
C LEU A 378 -14.06 -20.12 3.63
N ASN A 379 -14.12 -21.35 4.14
CA ASN A 379 -15.33 -22.00 4.67
C ASN A 379 -15.09 -22.72 6.01
N SER A 380 -14.05 -22.33 6.75
CA SER A 380 -13.60 -23.02 7.96
C SER A 380 -13.42 -22.05 9.11
N VAL A 381 -13.88 -22.46 10.29
CA VAL A 381 -13.74 -21.71 11.55
C VAL A 381 -12.29 -21.72 12.05
N ASN A 382 -11.58 -22.83 11.82
CA ASN A 382 -10.20 -23.03 12.23
C ASN A 382 -9.31 -23.23 11.00
N MET A 383 -8.23 -22.47 10.91
CA MET A 383 -7.27 -22.56 9.81
C MET A 383 -5.85 -22.53 10.33
N SER A 384 -5.05 -23.43 9.81
CA SER A 384 -3.62 -23.50 10.12
C SER A 384 -2.85 -23.40 8.81
N ASN A 385 -1.81 -22.60 8.82
CA ASN A 385 -0.89 -22.46 7.70
C ASN A 385 0.54 -22.66 8.19
N ALA A 386 1.36 -23.35 7.40
CA ALA A 386 2.78 -23.51 7.66
C ALA A 386 3.60 -23.30 6.37
N SER A 387 4.74 -22.64 6.47
CA SER A 387 5.60 -22.37 5.32
C SER A 387 7.07 -22.48 5.64
N ILE A 388 7.83 -22.77 4.59
CA ILE A 388 9.29 -22.73 4.57
C ILE A 388 9.69 -21.75 3.47
N ASN A 389 10.45 -20.73 3.85
CA ASN A 389 11.04 -19.76 2.95
C ASN A 389 12.56 -19.92 2.95
N TYR A 390 13.18 -19.63 1.81
CA TYR A 390 14.62 -19.41 1.75
C TYR A 390 14.97 -18.20 0.90
N ASN A 391 16.16 -17.66 1.16
CA ASN A 391 16.82 -16.68 0.34
C ASN A 391 18.32 -16.98 0.29
N TRP A 392 18.88 -17.07 -0.91
CA TRP A 392 20.26 -17.44 -1.13
C TRP A 392 20.91 -16.57 -2.21
N ARG A 393 21.98 -15.88 -1.81
CA ARG A 393 22.81 -15.09 -2.71
C ARG A 393 24.01 -15.90 -3.21
N LEU A 394 24.14 -15.96 -4.53
CA LEU A 394 25.24 -16.59 -5.26
C LEU A 394 25.82 -15.58 -6.25
N ASN A 395 26.91 -14.90 -5.86
CA ASN A 395 27.57 -13.87 -6.67
C ASN A 395 26.60 -12.75 -7.15
N ASN A 396 26.31 -12.70 -8.45
CA ASN A 396 25.41 -11.75 -9.11
C ASN A 396 23.95 -12.27 -9.20
N MET A 397 23.64 -13.39 -8.55
CA MET A 397 22.31 -14.01 -8.50
C MET A 397 21.76 -14.04 -7.07
N GLN A 398 20.46 -13.83 -6.95
CA GLN A 398 19.67 -13.92 -5.73
C GLN A 398 18.51 -14.88 -6.00
N LEU A 399 18.50 -16.03 -5.32
CA LEU A 399 17.43 -17.00 -5.36
C LEU A 399 16.56 -16.84 -4.12
N PHE A 400 15.25 -16.78 -4.29
CA PHE A 400 14.31 -16.71 -3.18
C PHE A 400 13.10 -17.58 -3.45
N GLY A 401 12.47 -18.09 -2.41
CA GLY A 401 11.28 -18.91 -2.58
C GLY A 401 10.56 -19.16 -1.28
N GLU A 402 9.29 -19.54 -1.40
CA GLU A 402 8.46 -19.97 -0.29
C GLU A 402 7.57 -21.14 -0.75
N VAL A 403 7.44 -22.14 0.12
CA VAL A 403 6.46 -23.22 -0.02
C VAL A 403 5.57 -23.18 1.21
N ALA A 404 4.26 -23.17 1.00
CA ALA A 404 3.28 -23.12 2.07
C ALA A 404 2.20 -24.21 1.92
N ILE A 405 1.64 -24.61 3.05
CA ILE A 405 0.54 -25.58 3.14
C ILE A 405 -0.55 -25.05 4.08
N SER A 406 -1.80 -25.30 3.73
CA SER A 406 -2.98 -25.07 4.58
C SER A 406 -3.46 -26.37 5.21
N ASN A 407 -4.19 -26.29 6.33
CA ASN A 407 -4.70 -27.45 7.08
C ASN A 407 -5.59 -28.40 6.26
N ASN A 408 -6.24 -27.90 5.21
CA ASN A 408 -7.02 -28.71 4.26
C ASN A 408 -6.15 -29.42 3.19
N GLY A 409 -4.81 -29.34 3.28
CA GLY A 409 -3.88 -29.97 2.35
C GLY A 409 -3.56 -29.17 1.10
N GLY A 410 -4.20 -28.00 0.91
CA GLY A 410 -3.87 -27.07 -0.16
C GLY A 410 -2.42 -26.60 -0.07
N LYS A 411 -1.75 -26.40 -1.22
CA LYS A 411 -0.32 -26.03 -1.28
C LYS A 411 -0.14 -24.79 -2.15
N ALA A 412 0.85 -23.98 -1.79
CA ALA A 412 1.28 -22.84 -2.58
C ALA A 412 2.82 -22.84 -2.69
N LEU A 413 3.32 -22.51 -3.87
CA LEU A 413 4.73 -22.45 -4.20
C LEU A 413 5.02 -21.14 -4.92
N LEU A 414 6.04 -20.42 -4.46
CA LEU A 414 6.62 -19.29 -5.14
C LEU A 414 8.13 -19.47 -5.20
N GLN A 415 8.70 -19.30 -6.39
CA GLN A 415 10.13 -19.38 -6.64
C GLN A 415 10.56 -18.18 -7.48
N GLY A 416 11.67 -17.58 -7.11
CA GLY A 416 12.14 -16.34 -7.68
C GLY A 416 13.65 -16.32 -7.86
N LEU A 417 14.07 -15.62 -8.91
CA LEU A 417 15.44 -15.37 -9.26
C LEU A 417 15.57 -13.92 -9.67
N GLN A 418 16.50 -13.19 -9.05
CA GLN A 418 16.98 -11.91 -9.53
C GLN A 418 18.46 -12.05 -9.87
N MET A 419 18.87 -11.49 -11.00
CA MET A 419 20.28 -11.47 -11.37
C MET A 419 20.65 -10.19 -12.08
N SER A 420 21.87 -9.74 -11.86
CA SER A 420 22.47 -8.71 -12.70
C SER A 420 23.19 -9.39 -13.86
N LEU A 421 22.69 -9.19 -15.08
CA LEU A 421 23.27 -9.76 -16.31
C LEU A 421 24.55 -9.01 -16.70
N THR A 422 24.50 -7.68 -16.58
CA THR A 422 25.63 -6.76 -16.80
C THR A 422 25.45 -5.54 -15.87
N PRO A 423 26.47 -4.67 -15.70
CA PRO A 423 26.30 -3.41 -14.96
C PRO A 423 25.19 -2.48 -15.49
N LYS A 424 24.64 -2.77 -16.68
CA LYS A 424 23.58 -2.01 -17.33
C LYS A 424 22.28 -2.80 -17.51
N ALA A 425 22.20 -4.05 -17.08
CA ALA A 425 21.04 -4.90 -17.31
C ALA A 425 20.78 -5.83 -16.13
N ASP A 426 19.58 -5.74 -15.57
CA ASP A 426 19.11 -6.59 -14.48
C ASP A 426 17.88 -7.38 -14.94
N PHE A 427 17.77 -8.62 -14.48
CA PHE A 427 16.73 -9.55 -14.87
C PHE A 427 16.10 -10.21 -13.64
N SER A 428 14.78 -10.37 -13.66
CA SER A 428 14.03 -11.07 -12.62
C SER A 428 13.09 -12.10 -13.23
N LEU A 429 12.95 -13.26 -12.59
CA LEU A 429 12.05 -14.33 -12.96
C LEU A 429 11.31 -14.79 -11.72
N VAL A 430 9.98 -14.91 -11.79
CA VAL A 430 9.17 -15.47 -10.70
C VAL A 430 8.23 -16.51 -11.26
N TYR A 431 8.34 -17.73 -10.76
CA TYR A 431 7.40 -18.81 -10.98
C TYR A 431 6.51 -18.98 -9.75
N ARG A 432 5.20 -19.09 -9.98
CA ARG A 432 4.21 -19.31 -8.91
C ARG A 432 3.24 -20.41 -9.29
N ASN A 433 2.85 -21.20 -8.30
CA ASN A 433 1.92 -22.31 -8.43
C ASN A 433 1.11 -22.41 -7.14
N TYR A 434 -0.13 -21.93 -7.20
CA TYR A 434 -1.06 -21.88 -6.09
C TYR A 434 -2.23 -22.80 -6.38
N ASN A 435 -2.39 -23.83 -5.54
CA ASN A 435 -3.51 -24.74 -5.67
C ASN A 435 -4.82 -24.00 -5.40
N LYS A 436 -5.91 -24.48 -6.00
CA LYS A 436 -7.25 -23.93 -5.79
C LYS A 436 -7.72 -24.12 -4.34
N GLU A 437 -7.33 -25.23 -3.71
CA GLU A 437 -7.65 -25.55 -2.31
C GLU A 437 -6.81 -24.75 -1.30
N TYR A 438 -5.77 -24.03 -1.73
CA TYR A 438 -4.92 -23.30 -0.78
C TYR A 438 -5.67 -22.10 -0.20
N ILE A 439 -5.74 -22.04 1.13
CA ILE A 439 -6.45 -20.99 1.85
C ILE A 439 -5.50 -20.39 2.89
N ALA A 440 -5.22 -19.10 2.75
CA ALA A 440 -4.43 -18.32 3.71
C ALA A 440 -5.00 -16.89 3.77
N PRO A 441 -5.75 -16.53 4.84
CA PRO A 441 -6.50 -15.27 4.89
C PRO A 441 -5.65 -14.00 4.87
N PHE A 442 -4.41 -14.12 5.35
CA PHE A 442 -3.48 -13.00 5.46
C PHE A 442 -2.41 -13.04 4.36
N ALA A 443 -2.56 -13.93 3.38
CA ALA A 443 -1.62 -14.05 2.29
C ALA A 443 -1.73 -12.87 1.34
N GLN A 444 -0.59 -12.32 0.99
CA GLN A 444 -0.47 -11.26 0.00
C GLN A 444 0.83 -11.55 -0.75
N ALA A 445 0.86 -12.61 -1.54
CA ALA A 445 2.03 -13.00 -2.30
C ALA A 445 2.08 -12.30 -3.66
N PHE A 446 3.18 -12.46 -4.40
CA PHE A 446 3.23 -11.98 -5.78
C PHE A 446 2.26 -12.78 -6.65
N ALA A 447 1.18 -12.16 -7.10
CA ALA A 447 0.10 -12.79 -7.86
C ALA A 447 -0.56 -11.78 -8.83
N GLU A 448 -1.35 -12.30 -9.77
CA GLU A 448 -2.32 -11.51 -10.53
C GLU A 448 -3.55 -11.19 -9.68
N SER A 449 -3.98 -12.14 -8.85
CA SER A 449 -5.13 -12.00 -7.95
C SER A 449 -4.74 -11.37 -6.61
N SER A 450 -5.71 -10.86 -5.86
CA SER A 450 -5.49 -10.36 -4.49
C SER A 450 -5.17 -11.48 -3.49
N THR A 451 -5.56 -12.72 -3.81
CA THR A 451 -5.34 -13.92 -3.00
C THR A 451 -4.29 -14.83 -3.63
N ALA A 452 -3.54 -15.55 -2.80
CA ALA A 452 -2.50 -16.49 -3.24
C ALA A 452 -3.05 -17.91 -3.50
N ASN A 453 -4.17 -18.03 -4.23
CA ASN A 453 -4.83 -19.31 -4.55
C ASN A 453 -5.24 -19.39 -6.02
N ASN A 454 -5.52 -20.61 -6.50
CA ASN A 454 -6.05 -20.88 -7.85
C ASN A 454 -5.26 -20.21 -9.01
N GLU A 455 -3.93 -20.15 -8.93
CA GLU A 455 -3.13 -19.40 -9.91
C GLU A 455 -1.79 -20.09 -10.19
N ASN A 456 -1.48 -20.32 -11.46
CA ASN A 456 -0.13 -20.66 -11.91
C ASN A 456 0.36 -19.55 -12.82
N GLY A 457 1.61 -19.11 -12.65
CA GLY A 457 2.14 -18.08 -13.52
C GLY A 457 3.65 -18.00 -13.57
N LEU A 458 4.12 -17.33 -14.61
CA LEU A 458 5.52 -17.05 -14.87
C LEU A 458 5.67 -15.58 -15.25
N TYR A 459 6.34 -14.83 -14.37
CA TYR A 459 6.70 -13.44 -14.57
C TYR A 459 8.17 -13.34 -14.94
N ALA A 460 8.49 -12.58 -15.99
CA ALA A 460 9.86 -12.20 -16.35
C ALA A 460 9.95 -10.68 -16.47
N GLY A 461 10.88 -10.08 -15.73
CA GLY A 461 11.14 -8.64 -15.69
C GLY A 461 12.57 -8.32 -16.14
N LEU A 462 12.74 -7.18 -16.81
CA LEU A 462 14.00 -6.72 -17.34
C LEU A 462 14.12 -5.20 -17.16
N THR A 463 15.21 -4.75 -16.55
CA THR A 463 15.61 -3.33 -16.55
C THR A 463 16.93 -3.18 -17.30
N VAL A 464 16.93 -2.37 -18.36
CA VAL A 464 18.13 -2.04 -19.15
C VAL A 464 18.41 -0.54 -19.06
N ARG A 465 19.68 -0.19 -18.83
CA ARG A 465 20.19 1.19 -18.76
C ARG A 465 21.25 1.43 -19.82
N PRO A 466 20.89 1.59 -21.12
CA PRO A 466 21.87 1.72 -22.20
C PRO A 466 22.86 2.87 -21.98
N SER A 467 22.37 3.96 -21.38
CA SER A 467 23.14 5.17 -21.03
C SER A 467 22.67 5.74 -19.68
N LYS A 468 23.35 6.76 -19.16
CA LYS A 468 22.95 7.44 -17.91
C LYS A 468 21.62 8.22 -18.01
N ILE A 469 21.12 8.43 -19.23
CA ILE A 469 19.92 9.23 -19.50
C ILE A 469 18.75 8.40 -20.01
N LEU A 470 18.92 7.10 -20.26
CA LEU A 470 17.88 6.20 -20.76
C LEU A 470 17.76 4.95 -19.88
N THR A 471 16.53 4.65 -19.48
CA THR A 471 16.18 3.40 -18.78
C THR A 471 14.97 2.77 -19.45
N LEU A 472 15.05 1.49 -19.78
CA LEU A 472 13.96 0.66 -20.26
C LEU A 472 13.60 -0.34 -19.17
N ASP A 473 12.37 -0.28 -18.69
CA ASP A 473 11.79 -1.26 -17.76
C ASP A 473 10.72 -2.04 -18.50
N ALA A 474 10.78 -3.37 -18.49
CA ALA A 474 9.81 -4.22 -19.18
C ALA A 474 9.49 -5.48 -18.38
N TYR A 475 8.27 -5.99 -18.52
CA TYR A 475 7.91 -7.32 -18.03
C TYR A 475 6.92 -8.03 -18.94
N SER A 476 6.91 -9.35 -18.81
CA SER A 476 5.86 -10.24 -19.32
C SER A 476 5.42 -11.18 -18.21
N ASP A 477 4.12 -11.28 -17.99
CA ASP A 477 3.52 -12.25 -17.06
C ASP A 477 2.51 -13.11 -17.81
N PHE A 478 2.65 -14.42 -17.68
CA PHE A 478 1.71 -15.41 -18.20
C PHE A 478 1.10 -16.13 -17.01
N PHE A 479 -0.23 -16.16 -16.91
CA PHE A 479 -0.92 -16.79 -15.79
C PHE A 479 -2.13 -17.59 -16.26
N ASN A 480 -2.50 -18.60 -15.47
CA ASN A 480 -3.72 -19.37 -15.65
C ASN A 480 -4.35 -19.68 -14.30
N LYS A 481 -5.66 -19.87 -14.34
CA LYS A 481 -6.46 -20.33 -13.21
C LYS A 481 -7.10 -21.66 -13.58
N LYS A 482 -6.92 -22.66 -12.72
CA LYS A 482 -7.38 -24.03 -12.98
C LYS A 482 -8.82 -24.26 -12.53
N TRP A 483 -9.34 -23.38 -11.68
CA TRP A 483 -10.70 -23.40 -11.17
C TRP A 483 -11.44 -22.12 -11.55
N LEU A 484 -12.76 -22.18 -11.37
CA LEU A 484 -13.70 -21.09 -11.59
C LEU A 484 -13.41 -19.92 -10.66
N ASP A 485 -13.69 -18.71 -11.13
CA ASP A 485 -13.58 -17.46 -10.40
C ASP A 485 -14.82 -16.60 -10.67
N PHE A 486 -14.96 -15.49 -9.95
CA PHE A 486 -16.04 -14.54 -10.21
C PHE A 486 -16.02 -14.08 -11.68
N GLN A 487 -17.15 -14.25 -12.39
CA GLN A 487 -17.32 -13.98 -13.83
C GLN A 487 -16.50 -14.87 -14.77
N VAL A 488 -16.00 -16.01 -14.28
CA VAL A 488 -15.16 -16.94 -15.04
C VAL A 488 -15.53 -18.39 -14.69
N ASP A 489 -16.41 -18.99 -15.48
CA ASP A 489 -16.98 -20.32 -15.22
C ASP A 489 -16.24 -21.48 -15.91
N ALA A 490 -14.96 -21.28 -16.23
CA ALA A 490 -14.07 -22.33 -16.69
C ALA A 490 -12.60 -22.00 -16.37
N PRO A 491 -11.68 -22.98 -16.45
CA PRO A 491 -10.25 -22.70 -16.38
C PRO A 491 -9.86 -21.62 -17.40
N SER A 492 -9.10 -20.64 -16.97
CA SER A 492 -8.84 -19.42 -17.74
C SER A 492 -7.36 -19.10 -17.86
N TYR A 493 -7.03 -18.33 -18.89
CA TYR A 493 -5.68 -17.88 -19.20
C TYR A 493 -5.63 -16.35 -19.29
N GLY A 494 -4.45 -15.81 -18.99
CA GLY A 494 -4.18 -14.40 -19.15
C GLY A 494 -2.71 -14.08 -19.36
N THR A 495 -2.48 -12.91 -19.94
CA THR A 495 -1.16 -12.36 -20.24
C THR A 495 -1.14 -10.87 -19.89
N ASP A 496 -0.02 -10.40 -19.35
CA ASP A 496 0.20 -8.98 -19.06
C ASP A 496 1.60 -8.58 -19.53
N PHE A 497 1.66 -7.75 -20.56
CA PHE A 497 2.90 -7.21 -21.11
C PHE A 497 3.02 -5.74 -20.76
N PHE A 498 4.21 -5.33 -20.35
CA PHE A 498 4.49 -3.96 -19.96
C PHE A 498 5.86 -3.53 -20.45
N TRP A 499 5.96 -2.29 -20.91
CA TRP A 499 7.26 -1.62 -21.02
C TRP A 499 7.13 -0.12 -20.75
N GLN A 500 8.23 0.46 -20.26
CA GLN A 500 8.37 1.88 -20.01
C GLN A 500 9.77 2.32 -20.41
N LEU A 501 9.85 3.30 -21.32
CA LEU A 501 11.10 3.96 -21.68
C LEU A 501 11.15 5.32 -21.00
N THR A 502 12.15 5.51 -20.13
CA THR A 502 12.38 6.75 -19.39
C THR A 502 13.60 7.48 -19.94
N TYR A 503 13.44 8.77 -20.27
CA TYR A 503 14.48 9.66 -20.76
C TYR A 503 14.70 10.82 -19.77
N LYS A 504 15.92 10.92 -19.23
CA LYS A 504 16.34 11.93 -18.25
C LYS A 504 17.62 12.64 -18.72
N PRO A 505 17.53 13.56 -19.70
CA PRO A 505 18.71 14.24 -20.25
C PRO A 505 19.39 15.16 -19.24
N THR A 506 18.64 15.70 -18.28
CA THR A 506 19.13 16.56 -17.21
C THR A 506 18.42 16.24 -15.90
N ARG A 507 18.89 16.79 -14.78
CA ARG A 507 18.19 16.69 -13.49
C ARG A 507 16.84 17.43 -13.43
N TYR A 508 16.53 18.25 -14.44
CA TYR A 508 15.34 19.09 -14.51
C TYR A 508 14.23 18.50 -15.37
N ILE A 509 14.57 17.61 -16.30
CA ILE A 509 13.63 17.04 -17.28
C ILE A 509 13.59 15.52 -17.09
N SER A 510 12.38 14.97 -16.99
CA SER A 510 12.13 13.53 -17.01
C SER A 510 10.92 13.25 -17.88
N ILE A 511 11.10 12.41 -18.89
CA ILE A 511 10.05 12.03 -19.85
C ILE A 511 9.92 10.51 -19.80
N TYR A 512 8.70 9.98 -19.83
CA TYR A 512 8.54 8.57 -20.14
C TYR A 512 7.34 8.29 -21.03
N VAL A 513 7.49 7.23 -21.81
CA VAL A 513 6.39 6.56 -22.52
C VAL A 513 6.23 5.18 -21.88
N ARG A 514 5.01 4.84 -21.54
CA ARG A 514 4.63 3.54 -20.98
C ARG A 514 3.55 2.92 -21.86
N PHE A 515 3.67 1.62 -22.06
CA PHE A 515 2.64 0.82 -22.71
C PHE A 515 2.37 -0.44 -21.87
N ARG A 516 1.10 -0.79 -21.73
CA ARG A 516 0.65 -2.03 -21.09
C ARG A 516 -0.42 -2.70 -21.95
N ASP A 517 -0.31 -4.00 -22.15
CA ASP A 517 -1.29 -4.83 -22.86
C ASP A 517 -1.66 -6.02 -21.99
N LYS A 518 -2.88 -6.01 -21.46
CA LYS A 518 -3.41 -7.05 -20.60
C LYS A 518 -4.54 -7.76 -21.33
N SER A 519 -4.42 -9.08 -21.46
CA SER A 519 -5.46 -9.94 -22.02
C SER A 519 -5.82 -11.00 -20.99
N LYS A 520 -7.11 -11.17 -20.72
CA LYS A 520 -7.62 -12.22 -19.81
C LYS A 520 -8.89 -12.82 -20.39
N GLN A 521 -9.20 -14.04 -19.98
CA GLN A 521 -10.46 -14.67 -20.33
C GLN A 521 -11.54 -14.39 -19.28
N VAL A 522 -12.75 -14.07 -19.74
CA VAL A 522 -13.96 -13.86 -18.92
C VAL A 522 -15.17 -14.46 -19.60
N ASN A 523 -16.25 -14.72 -18.85
CA ASN A 523 -17.52 -15.17 -19.43
C ASN A 523 -18.04 -14.12 -20.43
N HIS A 524 -18.61 -14.61 -21.53
CA HIS A 524 -19.38 -13.78 -22.45
C HIS A 524 -20.61 -13.20 -21.74
N GLY A 525 -20.75 -11.86 -21.69
CA GLY A 525 -21.79 -11.18 -20.94
C GLY A 525 -23.21 -11.20 -21.55
N GLY A 526 -23.47 -12.07 -22.53
CA GLY A 526 -24.76 -12.18 -23.24
C GLY A 526 -25.50 -13.47 -22.91
N THR A 527 -26.83 -13.41 -22.90
CA THR A 527 -27.74 -14.53 -22.56
C THR A 527 -28.14 -15.39 -23.75
N GLU A 528 -27.50 -15.21 -24.91
CA GLU A 528 -27.86 -15.90 -26.17
C GLU A 528 -27.56 -17.40 -26.13
N THR A 529 -26.62 -17.83 -25.28
CA THR A 529 -26.28 -19.24 -25.07
C THR A 529 -26.75 -19.69 -23.69
N HIS A 530 -27.20 -20.95 -23.60
CA HIS A 530 -27.56 -21.58 -22.32
C HIS A 530 -26.34 -21.96 -21.48
N LEU A 531 -25.13 -21.86 -22.06
CA LEU A 531 -23.85 -22.12 -21.42
C LEU A 531 -22.96 -20.90 -21.59
N ASP A 532 -22.35 -20.48 -20.49
CA ASP A 532 -21.30 -19.46 -20.51
C ASP A 532 -20.05 -20.04 -21.17
N TYR A 533 -19.42 -19.25 -22.03
CA TYR A 533 -18.13 -19.59 -22.63
C TYR A 533 -17.18 -18.41 -22.47
N LEU A 534 -15.88 -18.73 -22.42
CA LEU A 534 -14.85 -17.74 -22.19
C LEU A 534 -14.48 -17.01 -23.49
N ILE A 535 -14.42 -15.69 -23.41
CA ILE A 535 -13.94 -14.79 -24.45
C ILE A 535 -12.72 -14.01 -23.96
N TRP A 536 -11.88 -13.57 -24.90
CA TRP A 536 -10.75 -12.71 -24.59
C TRP A 536 -11.19 -11.26 -24.37
N GLN A 537 -10.90 -10.76 -23.18
CA GLN A 537 -11.00 -9.35 -22.82
C GLN A 537 -9.58 -8.74 -22.88
N ARG A 538 -9.38 -7.75 -23.74
CA ARG A 538 -8.08 -7.10 -23.95
C ARG A 538 -8.15 -5.62 -23.62
N LYS A 539 -7.26 -5.17 -22.73
CA LYS A 539 -7.09 -3.77 -22.32
C LYS A 539 -5.69 -3.30 -22.64
N GLN A 540 -5.60 -2.20 -23.38
CA GLN A 540 -4.34 -1.59 -23.78
C GLN A 540 -4.28 -0.16 -23.29
N ASN A 541 -3.17 0.20 -22.66
CA ASN A 541 -2.94 1.50 -22.07
C ASN A 541 -1.63 2.06 -22.62
N ILE A 542 -1.66 3.29 -23.12
CA ILE A 542 -0.48 4.07 -23.46
C ILE A 542 -0.48 5.36 -22.67
N ARG A 543 0.64 5.67 -22.03
CA ARG A 543 0.81 6.85 -21.19
C ARG A 543 2.08 7.58 -21.59
N PHE A 544 1.94 8.86 -21.89
CA PHE A 544 3.05 9.80 -22.03
C PHE A 544 3.05 10.73 -20.82
N ASN A 545 4.22 10.90 -20.20
CA ASN A 545 4.36 11.78 -19.05
C ASN A 545 5.63 12.62 -19.20
N PHE A 546 5.49 13.91 -18.92
CA PHE A 546 6.54 14.91 -19.03
C PHE A 546 6.64 15.69 -17.73
N ASN A 547 7.77 15.56 -17.03
CA ASN A 547 8.07 16.31 -15.81
C ASN A 547 9.16 17.33 -16.10
N TYR A 548 8.91 18.59 -15.74
CA TYR A 548 9.86 19.68 -15.93
C TYR A 548 9.97 20.57 -14.71
N LYS A 549 11.15 20.57 -14.08
CA LYS A 549 11.52 21.48 -12.98
C LYS A 549 12.14 22.74 -13.58
N VAL A 550 11.31 23.74 -13.86
CA VAL A 550 11.73 25.02 -14.44
C VAL A 550 12.85 25.66 -13.62
N ASN A 551 12.66 25.68 -12.30
CA ASN A 551 13.64 26.16 -11.33
C ASN A 551 13.32 25.57 -9.94
N GLN A 552 13.90 26.13 -8.87
CA GLN A 552 13.59 25.69 -7.51
C GLN A 552 12.20 26.10 -7.02
N LEU A 553 11.52 27.02 -7.71
CA LEU A 553 10.22 27.59 -7.36
C LEU A 553 9.07 26.85 -8.02
N ILE A 554 9.19 26.50 -9.30
CA ILE A 554 8.10 26.00 -10.14
C ILE A 554 8.49 24.68 -10.79
N SER A 555 7.58 23.72 -10.75
CA SER A 555 7.67 22.50 -11.57
C SER A 555 6.33 22.13 -12.18
N PHE A 556 6.40 21.62 -13.41
CA PHE A 556 5.26 21.16 -14.19
C PHE A 556 5.31 19.64 -14.35
N GLN A 557 4.13 19.05 -14.38
CA GLN A 557 3.95 17.69 -14.87
C GLN A 557 2.76 17.66 -15.81
N SER A 558 2.97 17.12 -17.00
CA SER A 558 1.93 16.93 -18.01
C SER A 558 1.82 15.45 -18.32
N ARG A 559 0.61 14.90 -18.35
CA ARG A 559 0.40 13.51 -18.75
C ARG A 559 -0.80 13.39 -19.68
N VAL A 560 -0.61 12.54 -20.67
CA VAL A 560 -1.65 12.07 -21.59
C VAL A 560 -1.71 10.56 -21.45
N GLU A 561 -2.91 10.03 -21.24
CA GLU A 561 -3.13 8.59 -21.14
C GLU A 561 -4.31 8.20 -21.99
N ALA A 562 -4.11 7.21 -22.84
CA ALA A 562 -5.15 6.65 -23.69
C ALA A 562 -5.30 5.17 -23.39
N VAL A 563 -6.55 4.75 -23.22
CA VAL A 563 -6.94 3.37 -22.98
C VAL A 563 -7.82 2.93 -24.13
N ARG A 564 -7.64 1.71 -24.59
CA ARG A 564 -8.61 1.02 -25.42
C ARG A 564 -8.92 -0.34 -24.85
N PHE A 565 -10.16 -0.74 -24.97
CA PHE A 565 -10.67 -1.95 -24.40
C PHE A 565 -11.49 -2.68 -25.45
N LYS A 566 -11.37 -4.01 -25.48
CA LYS A 566 -12.15 -4.88 -26.36
C LYS A 566 -12.60 -6.10 -25.59
N ASN A 567 -13.89 -6.41 -25.68
CA ASN A 567 -14.48 -7.62 -25.11
C ASN A 567 -14.90 -8.57 -26.23
N GLY A 568 -14.14 -9.66 -26.44
CA GLY A 568 -14.41 -10.62 -27.50
C GLY A 568 -14.40 -9.99 -28.90
N THR A 569 -15.52 -10.11 -29.60
CA THR A 569 -15.73 -9.58 -30.97
C THR A 569 -16.33 -8.17 -31.00
N ALA A 570 -16.68 -7.60 -29.85
CA ALA A 570 -17.27 -6.26 -29.76
C ALA A 570 -16.31 -5.17 -30.28
N ASP A 571 -16.88 -4.00 -30.59
CA ASP A 571 -16.09 -2.82 -30.95
C ASP A 571 -15.21 -2.34 -29.79
N TYR A 572 -14.17 -1.59 -30.14
CA TYR A 572 -13.29 -1.00 -29.13
C TYR A 572 -13.98 0.15 -28.42
N SER A 573 -14.07 0.08 -27.10
CA SER A 573 -14.28 1.27 -26.27
C SER A 573 -12.95 1.95 -25.96
N LYS A 574 -13.01 3.26 -25.74
CA LYS A 574 -11.84 4.12 -25.59
C LYS A 574 -11.97 5.01 -24.36
N GLY A 575 -10.82 5.41 -23.83
CA GLY A 575 -10.71 6.40 -22.78
C GLY A 575 -9.49 7.28 -23.01
N ILE A 576 -9.60 8.57 -22.73
CA ILE A 576 -8.47 9.50 -22.73
C ILE A 576 -8.49 10.37 -21.48
N LEU A 577 -7.30 10.63 -20.94
CA LEU A 577 -7.05 11.51 -19.81
C LEU A 577 -5.95 12.51 -20.21
N LEU A 578 -6.20 13.79 -19.93
CA LEU A 578 -5.24 14.88 -20.08
C LEU A 578 -5.10 15.57 -18.75
N LEU A 579 -3.90 15.60 -18.17
CA LEU A 579 -3.65 16.27 -16.89
C LEU A 579 -2.46 17.22 -16.98
N GLN A 580 -2.59 18.32 -16.25
CA GLN A 580 -1.56 19.32 -16.06
C GLN A 580 -1.45 19.68 -14.58
N ASP A 581 -0.27 19.45 -14.03
CA ASP A 581 0.11 19.83 -12.68
C ASP A 581 1.04 21.04 -12.71
N ILE A 582 0.81 21.92 -11.75
CA ILE A 582 1.66 23.08 -11.46
C ILE A 582 1.96 23.04 -9.96
N ASN A 583 3.23 22.93 -9.63
CA ASN A 583 3.70 22.96 -8.24
C ASN A 583 4.53 24.22 -8.04
N PHE A 584 4.17 25.02 -7.03
CA PHE A 584 4.89 26.20 -6.61
C PHE A 584 5.39 26.03 -5.17
N LYS A 585 6.71 26.13 -4.97
CA LYS A 585 7.35 26.06 -3.66
C LYS A 585 8.60 26.94 -3.63
N LYS A 586 8.58 28.03 -2.88
CA LYS A 586 9.75 28.90 -2.72
C LYS A 586 10.54 28.57 -1.45
N SER A 587 11.85 28.35 -1.60
CA SER A 587 12.73 28.19 -0.44
C SER A 587 12.67 29.43 0.47
N GLY A 588 12.50 29.23 1.77
CA GLY A 588 12.36 30.29 2.78
C GLY A 588 10.97 30.94 2.86
N VAL A 589 10.04 30.59 1.99
CA VAL A 589 8.63 31.02 2.10
C VAL A 589 7.81 29.88 2.71
N PRO A 590 6.97 30.16 3.72
CA PRO A 590 6.20 29.13 4.43
C PRO A 590 5.06 28.51 3.60
N LEU A 591 4.86 28.93 2.35
CA LEU A 591 3.74 28.52 1.50
C LEU A 591 4.21 27.60 0.37
N ALA A 592 3.51 26.48 0.20
CA ALA A 592 3.57 25.64 -0.98
C ALA A 592 2.16 25.48 -1.58
N VAL A 593 2.08 25.49 -2.90
CA VAL A 593 0.83 25.42 -3.66
C VAL A 593 0.97 24.35 -4.74
N THR A 594 -0.01 23.45 -4.82
CA THR A 594 -0.14 22.49 -5.93
C THR A 594 -1.51 22.66 -6.56
N LEU A 595 -1.52 22.82 -7.87
CA LEU A 595 -2.72 22.90 -8.70
C LEU A 595 -2.68 21.76 -9.72
N ARG A 596 -3.77 21.02 -9.85
CA ARG A 596 -4.00 20.12 -10.98
C ARG A 596 -5.25 20.55 -11.72
N TYR A 597 -5.19 20.47 -13.04
CA TYR A 597 -6.36 20.44 -13.90
C TYR A 597 -6.33 19.20 -14.78
N CYS A 598 -7.48 18.57 -14.98
CA CYS A 598 -7.61 17.28 -15.64
C CYS A 598 -8.90 17.23 -16.46
N ASN A 599 -8.81 16.73 -17.70
CA ASN A 599 -9.96 16.40 -18.53
C ASN A 599 -9.98 14.89 -18.81
N PHE A 600 -11.15 14.29 -18.76
CA PHE A 600 -11.34 12.87 -19.02
C PHE A 600 -12.55 12.62 -19.91
N ASP A 601 -12.43 11.63 -20.77
CA ASP A 601 -13.47 11.17 -21.68
C ASP A 601 -13.31 9.66 -21.86
N THR A 602 -14.18 8.88 -21.23
CA THR A 602 -14.19 7.41 -21.30
C THR A 602 -15.58 6.91 -21.67
N ASP A 603 -15.62 5.93 -22.56
CA ASP A 603 -16.88 5.39 -23.09
C ASP A 603 -17.62 4.54 -22.04
N ASP A 604 -16.90 3.83 -21.17
CA ASP A 604 -17.47 2.85 -20.23
C ASP A 604 -16.66 2.69 -18.93
N TYR A 605 -17.08 1.74 -18.06
CA TYR A 605 -16.41 1.41 -16.81
C TYR A 605 -15.05 0.72 -17.03
N ASP A 606 -14.88 -0.07 -18.09
CA ASP A 606 -13.65 -0.81 -18.37
C ASP A 606 -12.51 0.08 -18.88
N THR A 607 -12.87 1.22 -19.47
CA THR A 607 -11.95 2.25 -19.98
C THR A 607 -11.59 3.32 -18.95
N ARG A 608 -12.06 3.18 -17.70
CA ARG A 608 -11.72 4.10 -16.61
C ARG A 608 -10.22 4.22 -16.40
N ILE A 609 -9.78 5.44 -16.06
CA ILE A 609 -8.36 5.79 -15.87
C ILE A 609 -8.15 6.25 -14.42
N TYR A 610 -7.16 5.67 -13.75
CA TYR A 610 -6.78 6.03 -12.39
C TYR A 610 -5.59 6.99 -12.42
N ALA A 611 -5.63 8.07 -11.64
CA ALA A 611 -4.49 8.97 -11.49
C ALA A 611 -4.27 9.35 -10.02
N PHE A 612 -3.03 9.26 -9.56
CA PHE A 612 -2.62 9.68 -8.22
C PHE A 612 -2.66 11.20 -8.10
N GLU A 613 -3.30 11.72 -7.05
CA GLU A 613 -3.32 13.13 -6.71
C GLU A 613 -2.52 13.38 -5.43
N SER A 614 -1.73 14.46 -5.40
CA SER A 614 -1.15 14.95 -4.16
C SER A 614 -2.28 15.31 -3.19
N ASP A 615 -2.20 14.89 -1.94
CA ASP A 615 -3.21 15.15 -0.91
C ASP A 615 -2.56 15.76 0.35
N VAL A 616 -3.35 15.99 1.40
CA VAL A 616 -2.83 16.33 2.74
C VAL A 616 -1.97 15.20 3.32
N LEU A 617 -1.20 15.46 4.38
CA LEU A 617 -0.18 14.53 4.87
C LEU A 617 -0.81 13.23 5.40
N TYR A 618 -0.28 12.05 5.06
CA TYR A 618 -0.87 10.74 5.42
C TYR A 618 -2.31 10.59 4.87
N SER A 619 -2.55 11.11 3.68
CA SER A 619 -3.75 10.89 2.89
C SER A 619 -3.34 10.49 1.48
N TYR A 620 -4.10 9.59 0.86
CA TYR A 620 -3.89 9.21 -0.53
C TYR A 620 -5.19 9.38 -1.30
N SER A 621 -5.07 9.94 -2.51
CA SER A 621 -6.19 10.11 -3.41
C SER A 621 -5.81 9.58 -4.77
N ILE A 622 -6.51 8.52 -5.20
CA ILE A 622 -6.33 7.90 -6.52
C ILE A 622 -7.72 7.79 -7.16
N PRO A 623 -8.33 8.91 -7.58
CA PRO A 623 -9.63 8.90 -8.24
C PRO A 623 -9.60 8.01 -9.50
N SER A 624 -10.71 7.31 -9.71
CA SER A 624 -11.03 6.64 -10.96
C SER A 624 -11.90 7.57 -11.81
N PHE A 625 -11.39 7.96 -12.98
CA PHE A 625 -12.12 8.79 -13.94
C PHE A 625 -12.94 7.92 -14.88
N GLN A 626 -14.26 8.15 -14.89
CA GLN A 626 -15.22 7.46 -15.75
C GLN A 626 -16.19 8.48 -16.35
N GLY A 627 -16.58 8.26 -17.60
CA GLY A 627 -17.50 9.14 -18.33
C GLY A 627 -16.78 10.37 -18.87
N LYS A 628 -17.47 11.50 -18.93
CA LYS A 628 -16.99 12.70 -19.61
C LYS A 628 -17.06 13.92 -18.71
N GLY A 629 -15.93 14.54 -18.45
CA GLY A 629 -15.86 15.61 -17.46
C GLY A 629 -14.49 16.22 -17.26
N MET A 630 -14.42 17.07 -16.24
CA MET A 630 -13.18 17.70 -15.79
C MET A 630 -13.03 17.53 -14.28
N ARG A 631 -11.79 17.52 -13.82
CA ARG A 631 -11.45 17.55 -12.42
C ARG A 631 -10.33 18.54 -12.18
N TRP A 632 -10.41 19.28 -11.10
CA TRP A 632 -9.32 20.13 -10.64
C TRP A 632 -9.16 20.00 -9.13
N TYR A 633 -7.96 20.29 -8.65
CA TYR A 633 -7.74 20.47 -7.22
C TYR A 633 -6.69 21.54 -6.94
N LEU A 634 -6.86 22.21 -5.81
CA LEU A 634 -5.90 23.11 -5.20
C LEU A 634 -5.50 22.54 -3.84
N LEU A 635 -4.21 22.36 -3.62
CA LEU A 635 -3.63 22.00 -2.34
C LEU A 635 -2.71 23.12 -1.88
N LEU A 636 -3.00 23.65 -0.69
CA LEU A 636 -2.20 24.66 0.00
C LEU A 636 -1.56 24.01 1.21
N ARG A 637 -0.26 24.27 1.41
CA ARG A 637 0.44 23.96 2.66
C ARG A 637 1.09 25.23 3.20
N TYR A 638 0.77 25.57 4.43
CA TYR A 638 1.32 26.72 5.15
C TYR A 638 2.05 26.27 6.41
N THR A 639 3.37 26.41 6.42
CA THR A 639 4.24 26.13 7.56
C THR A 639 4.38 27.38 8.41
N MET A 640 3.50 27.54 9.41
CA MET A 640 3.49 28.72 10.28
C MET A 640 4.83 28.91 11.02
N ASN A 641 5.39 27.81 11.53
CA ASN A 641 6.70 27.76 12.16
C ASN A 641 7.23 26.31 12.12
N LYS A 642 8.36 26.02 12.78
CA LYS A 642 8.97 24.67 12.78
C LYS A 642 8.10 23.57 13.41
N ASN A 643 7.07 23.96 14.16
CA ASN A 643 6.20 23.10 14.95
C ASN A 643 4.78 22.98 14.35
N ILE A 644 4.32 23.92 13.51
CA ILE A 644 2.93 23.96 13.04
C ILE A 644 2.88 24.02 11.52
N ASP A 645 2.20 23.04 10.94
CA ASP A 645 1.85 23.01 9.52
C ASP A 645 0.33 22.91 9.36
N ILE A 646 -0.21 23.65 8.39
CA ILE A 646 -1.62 23.62 8.03
C ILE A 646 -1.76 23.30 6.54
N TRP A 647 -2.64 22.38 6.21
CA TRP A 647 -3.03 22.09 4.84
C TRP A 647 -4.50 22.42 4.60
N ALA A 648 -4.78 22.91 3.40
CA ALA A 648 -6.13 23.05 2.89
C ALA A 648 -6.17 22.49 1.46
N ARG A 649 -7.11 21.60 1.19
CA ARG A 649 -7.34 21.04 -0.14
C ARG A 649 -8.78 21.26 -0.55
N LEU A 650 -8.96 21.79 -1.75
CA LEU A 650 -10.26 21.88 -2.42
C LEU A 650 -10.16 21.15 -3.75
N ALA A 651 -11.02 20.15 -3.98
CA ALA A 651 -11.04 19.38 -5.22
C ALA A 651 -12.47 19.27 -5.74
N GLN A 652 -12.66 19.40 -7.05
CA GLN A 652 -13.98 19.26 -7.67
C GLN A 652 -13.91 18.42 -8.93
N THR A 653 -14.84 17.48 -9.07
CA THR A 653 -15.10 16.77 -10.32
C THR A 653 -16.44 17.24 -10.87
N SER A 654 -16.49 17.57 -12.17
CA SER A 654 -17.70 18.00 -12.88
C SER A 654 -17.92 17.15 -14.12
N TYR A 655 -19.15 16.71 -14.36
CA TYR A 655 -19.55 15.88 -15.48
C TYR A 655 -20.38 16.68 -16.49
N ILE A 656 -20.18 16.43 -17.78
CA ILE A 656 -20.78 17.24 -18.86
C ILE A 656 -22.21 16.78 -19.19
N ASN A 657 -22.56 15.50 -18.97
CA ASN A 657 -23.85 14.91 -19.34
C ASN A 657 -24.48 14.06 -18.23
N GLN A 658 -24.27 14.42 -16.96
CA GLN A 658 -24.85 13.72 -15.82
C GLN A 658 -25.43 14.75 -14.86
N THR A 659 -26.66 14.53 -14.40
CA THR A 659 -27.31 15.36 -13.37
C THR A 659 -27.31 14.71 -12.00
N ILE A 660 -26.98 13.41 -11.94
CA ILE A 660 -26.91 12.60 -10.73
C ILE A 660 -25.56 11.89 -10.73
N ILE A 661 -24.87 11.94 -9.59
CA ILE A 661 -23.58 11.27 -9.37
C ILE A 661 -23.75 10.23 -8.27
N SER A 662 -23.02 9.12 -8.37
CA SER A 662 -23.07 8.01 -7.40
C SER A 662 -24.46 7.34 -7.35
N SER A 663 -24.72 6.51 -6.33
CA SER A 663 -25.95 5.74 -6.19
C SER A 663 -26.26 5.44 -4.73
N GLY A 664 -27.50 5.11 -4.41
CA GLY A 664 -27.90 4.74 -3.05
C GLY A 664 -27.88 5.93 -2.10
N LEU A 665 -27.45 5.74 -0.85
CA LEU A 665 -27.35 6.84 0.12
C LEU A 665 -26.24 7.84 -0.20
N ASP A 666 -25.27 7.45 -1.04
CA ASP A 666 -24.18 8.32 -1.49
C ASP A 666 -24.54 9.12 -2.76
N GLU A 667 -25.77 9.00 -3.27
CA GLU A 667 -26.25 9.74 -4.45
C GLU A 667 -26.23 11.26 -4.24
N ILE A 668 -25.77 12.00 -5.25
CA ILE A 668 -25.74 13.47 -5.25
C ILE A 668 -26.55 13.96 -6.45
N ASN A 669 -27.57 14.79 -6.20
CA ASN A 669 -28.36 15.44 -7.24
C ASN A 669 -27.68 16.73 -7.73
N SER A 670 -26.52 16.55 -8.38
CA SER A 670 -25.72 17.60 -8.99
C SER A 670 -24.86 17.00 -10.10
N ASN A 671 -24.42 17.82 -11.05
CA ASN A 671 -23.44 17.42 -12.07
C ASN A 671 -21.98 17.55 -11.58
N HIS A 672 -21.76 17.95 -10.33
CA HIS A 672 -20.42 18.09 -9.76
C HIS A 672 -20.36 17.63 -8.30
N LYS A 673 -19.15 17.28 -7.87
CA LYS A 673 -18.82 16.87 -6.49
C LYS A 673 -17.55 17.59 -6.05
N THR A 674 -17.65 18.33 -4.95
CA THR A 674 -16.61 19.17 -4.36
C THR A 674 -16.23 18.63 -2.98
N GLU A 675 -14.95 18.33 -2.80
CA GLU A 675 -14.37 17.87 -1.54
C GLU A 675 -13.49 18.97 -0.94
N LEU A 676 -13.72 19.27 0.34
CA LEU A 676 -12.87 20.12 1.16
C LEU A 676 -12.17 19.26 2.22
N LYS A 677 -10.84 19.38 2.33
CA LYS A 677 -10.03 18.83 3.42
C LYS A 677 -9.24 19.93 4.10
N LEU A 678 -9.26 19.93 5.43
CA LEU A 678 -8.43 20.79 6.26
C LEU A 678 -7.63 19.88 7.20
N GLU A 679 -6.34 20.14 7.33
CA GLU A 679 -5.46 19.38 8.21
C GLU A 679 -4.52 20.31 8.96
N MET A 680 -4.29 20.02 10.23
CA MET A 680 -3.28 20.67 11.05
C MET A 680 -2.37 19.62 11.66
N ARG A 681 -1.07 19.86 11.57
CA ARG A 681 -0.04 19.08 12.27
C ARG A 681 0.70 19.98 13.25
N LEU A 682 0.77 19.53 14.50
CA LEU A 682 1.64 20.08 15.54
C LEU A 682 2.75 19.08 15.82
N ARG A 683 4.00 19.53 15.86
CA ARG A 683 5.18 18.72 16.18
C ARG A 683 6.03 19.41 17.22
N PHE A 684 6.55 18.69 18.21
CA PHE A 684 7.40 19.22 19.28
C PHE A 684 8.64 18.38 19.50
#